data_AF-A0A1H8U8G2-F1
#
_entry.id   AF-A0A1H8U8G2-F1
#
_cell.length_a   1.000
_cell.length_b   1.000
_cell.length_c   1.000
_cell.angle_alpha   90.00
_cell.angle_beta   90.00
_cell.angle_gamma   90.00
#
_symmetry.space_group_name_H-M   'P 1'
#
loop_
_entity.id
_entity.type
_entity.pdbx_description
1 polymer ?
#
loop_
_entity_poly.entity_id
_entity_poly.type
_entity_poly.pdbx_seq_one_letter_code
_entity_poly.pdbx_strand_id
1 'polypeptide(L)'
;MSARRGTGRLRAARPGSGHLQVSVEDRVLVVHTGGSPSEHLAQAAEELRRGYAADQATVLVGAGFCAPEALYALLAPELTDARKDGVRTVRLVMARAAEPGGGALAQALAEAASCDVLAPAGLIVVVPGGTVFAPDLPGAPGGWWHFSPGLAPHRTGTRLPEPAWQAAVERAAPPTTAGCVVEQIPAGLLVLPVGVPPEGADALRYAVPPDPAGPLVLVGSSHTGAVPVDALAEVIAALPGAVRGSVRLAPGDGADLLPAGQGVADLLGIPVRVATGLPLLLDAPSAPAGSPRTVLTDAEGEPSWRPYVEAVTCTPAEAEDSAGPSLGAWRPPIGGLRPGLEPGAMMLDRQWEVVVTRAGLWVGPNGSAVPEEIAARPVNRDLMALDVGIPEVPFDPAVWEALDRLFTALQDDVRERTFVQLHGDCTADDLRDLRRLAMRHDLAVAPRDWRGTAGEDGSPTEAGAPLADVLPLVRRAEAVAQAAALEADEQDEEAGAFAEGPEGAETADPYAPAPAEPPAEPAPARTAFGRTLEPVFTPGPLPTGPRPAGHDDGGADRRPAAAAPSREGRDTGQSGIAQHAGPRPLTVAYGDQERPAAAQAPVGGEQTAFPAAAATAARSTGDQAAAEPMGIAGALVADLPVALAPTFTPPVVPPLAGQAAYAAGGAAAGHAPDRERPDRP
;
A
#
# COMPACT_ATOMS: atom_id res chain seq x y z
N MET A 1 44.72 -16.79 26.73
CA MET A 1 43.55 -16.23 27.44
C MET A 1 42.31 -16.67 26.70
N SER A 2 41.50 -17.50 27.36
CA SER A 2 40.33 -18.19 26.80
C SER A 2 39.08 -17.40 27.15
N ALA A 3 38.38 -16.83 26.16
CA ALA A 3 37.12 -16.13 26.35
C ALA A 3 35.96 -17.10 26.07
N ARG A 4 35.25 -17.47 27.14
CA ARG A 4 34.09 -18.36 27.15
C ARG A 4 32.93 -17.74 26.37
N ARG A 5 32.46 -18.44 25.33
CA ARG A 5 31.16 -18.17 24.69
C ARG A 5 30.04 -18.64 25.63
N GLY A 6 29.23 -17.70 26.13
CA GLY A 6 28.00 -18.00 26.85
C GLY A 6 26.89 -18.33 25.85
N THR A 7 26.52 -19.61 25.75
CA THR A 7 25.31 -20.04 25.07
C THR A 7 24.11 -19.71 25.96
N GLY A 8 23.52 -18.53 25.77
CA GLY A 8 22.24 -18.17 26.36
C GLY A 8 21.14 -19.03 25.74
N ARG A 9 20.79 -20.14 26.39
CA ARG A 9 19.56 -20.88 26.09
C ARG A 9 18.38 -20.00 26.52
N LEU A 10 17.61 -19.49 25.57
CA LEU A 10 16.29 -18.92 25.81
C LEU A 10 15.43 -20.00 26.48
N ARG A 11 15.05 -19.78 27.74
CA ARG A 11 14.10 -20.61 28.47
C ARG A 11 12.73 -20.39 27.81
N ALA A 12 12.16 -21.43 27.20
CA ALA A 12 10.74 -21.45 26.88
C ALA A 12 9.95 -21.15 28.16
N ALA A 13 9.17 -20.05 28.14
CA ALA A 13 8.30 -19.70 29.24
C ALA A 13 7.35 -20.88 29.49
N ARG A 14 7.30 -21.39 30.72
CA ARG A 14 6.27 -22.34 31.12
C ARG A 14 4.92 -21.63 30.96
N PRO A 15 3.92 -22.20 30.26
CA PRO A 15 2.58 -21.64 30.25
C PRO A 15 2.10 -21.55 31.70
N GLY A 16 1.87 -20.32 32.17
CA GLY A 16 1.26 -20.08 33.47
C GLY A 16 -0.15 -20.65 33.46
N SER A 17 -0.57 -21.28 34.56
CA SER A 17 -1.92 -21.81 34.77
C SER A 17 -2.95 -20.69 34.97
N GLY A 18 -2.95 -19.66 34.10
CA GLY A 18 -3.93 -18.60 34.12
C GLY A 18 -5.28 -19.11 33.65
N HIS A 19 -6.35 -18.69 34.31
CA HIS A 19 -7.70 -18.93 33.82
C HIS A 19 -7.91 -18.18 32.51
N LEU A 20 -8.50 -18.85 31.52
CA LEU A 20 -8.89 -18.24 30.25
C LEU A 20 -10.05 -17.28 30.48
N GLN A 21 -10.02 -16.16 29.76
CA GLN A 21 -11.10 -15.18 29.73
C GLN A 21 -11.43 -14.81 28.29
N VAL A 22 -12.65 -14.33 28.10
CA VAL A 22 -13.11 -13.76 26.82
C VAL A 22 -13.49 -12.32 27.07
N SER A 23 -12.95 -11.43 26.26
CA SER A 23 -13.41 -10.06 26.14
C SER A 23 -14.20 -9.95 24.84
N VAL A 24 -15.41 -9.39 24.91
CA VAL A 24 -16.32 -9.27 23.75
C VAL A 24 -16.55 -7.81 23.46
N GLU A 25 -16.29 -7.40 22.23
CA GLU A 25 -16.55 -6.05 21.75
C GLU A 25 -16.82 -6.10 20.24
N ASP A 26 -17.93 -5.50 19.80
CA ASP A 26 -18.34 -5.42 18.39
C ASP A 26 -18.23 -6.75 17.61
N ARG A 27 -18.69 -7.84 18.23
CA ARG A 27 -18.66 -9.22 17.68
C ARG A 27 -17.26 -9.78 17.40
N VAL A 28 -16.24 -9.14 17.96
CA VAL A 28 -14.89 -9.69 18.08
C VAL A 28 -14.73 -10.22 19.50
N LEU A 29 -14.56 -11.53 19.61
CA LEU A 29 -14.33 -12.25 20.86
C LEU A 29 -12.82 -12.49 20.98
N VAL A 30 -12.19 -11.87 21.97
CA VAL A 30 -10.76 -11.96 22.23
C VAL A 30 -10.51 -12.92 23.39
N VAL A 31 -9.83 -14.03 23.11
CA VAL A 31 -9.48 -15.03 24.11
C VAL A 31 -8.05 -14.80 24.60
N HIS A 32 -7.90 -14.58 25.90
CA HIS A 32 -6.61 -14.31 26.53
C HIS A 32 -6.50 -14.98 27.91
N THR A 33 -5.30 -14.99 28.47
CA THR A 33 -5.01 -15.51 29.81
C THR A 33 -4.76 -14.37 30.77
N GLY A 34 -5.49 -14.32 31.90
CA GLY A 34 -5.32 -13.26 32.90
C GLY A 34 -6.36 -12.14 32.75
N GLY A 35 -6.03 -10.93 33.19
CA GLY A 35 -6.97 -9.80 33.30
C GLY A 35 -7.34 -9.15 31.97
N SER A 36 -6.43 -8.33 31.41
CA SER A 36 -6.68 -7.63 30.13
C SER A 36 -5.88 -8.29 29.00
N PRO A 37 -6.38 -8.24 27.74
CA PRO A 37 -5.62 -8.69 26.59
C PRO A 37 -4.30 -7.92 26.47
N SER A 38 -3.24 -8.57 25.97
CA SER A 38 -1.99 -7.89 25.63
C SER A 38 -2.23 -6.84 24.55
N GLU A 39 -1.43 -5.78 24.54
CA GLU A 39 -1.52 -4.68 23.56
C GLU A 39 -1.60 -5.17 22.11
N HIS A 40 -0.74 -6.11 21.70
CA HIS A 40 -0.77 -6.68 20.35
C HIS A 40 -2.09 -7.40 20.01
N LEU A 41 -2.68 -8.08 20.99
CA LEU A 41 -3.95 -8.80 20.81
C LEU A 41 -5.12 -7.82 20.75
N ALA A 42 -5.05 -6.73 21.53
CA ALA A 42 -6.02 -5.63 21.47
C ALA A 42 -5.95 -4.89 20.13
N GLN A 43 -4.73 -4.58 19.63
CA GLN A 43 -4.54 -3.97 18.32
C GLN A 43 -5.05 -4.86 17.19
N ALA A 44 -4.72 -6.16 17.22
CA ALA A 44 -5.23 -7.11 16.22
C ALA A 44 -6.76 -7.23 16.27
N ALA A 45 -7.37 -7.20 17.47
CA ALA A 45 -8.82 -7.20 17.62
C ALA A 45 -9.44 -5.94 16.99
N GLU A 46 -8.84 -4.77 17.20
CA GLU A 46 -9.28 -3.50 16.61
C GLU A 46 -9.21 -3.53 15.07
N GLU A 47 -8.14 -4.06 14.49
CA GLU A 47 -8.05 -4.24 13.03
C GLU A 47 -9.18 -5.14 12.51
N LEU A 48 -9.45 -6.25 13.19
CA LEU A 48 -10.47 -7.22 12.78
C LEU A 48 -11.90 -6.69 12.86
N ARG A 49 -12.16 -5.63 13.64
CA ARG A 49 -13.45 -4.93 13.68
C ARG A 49 -13.75 -4.17 12.39
N ARG A 50 -12.74 -3.81 11.59
CA ARG A 50 -12.94 -2.94 10.41
C ARG A 50 -13.48 -3.66 9.17
N GLY A 51 -13.57 -5.00 9.19
CA GLY A 51 -13.78 -5.79 7.97
C GLY A 51 -14.77 -6.96 8.07
N TYR A 52 -15.84 -6.88 8.89
CA TYR A 52 -16.79 -8.00 9.06
C TYR A 52 -18.16 -7.77 8.39
N ALA A 53 -18.76 -8.87 7.91
CA ALA A 53 -20.15 -8.89 7.47
C ALA A 53 -21.11 -9.00 8.66
N ALA A 54 -22.33 -8.47 8.51
CA ALA A 54 -23.33 -8.42 9.57
C ALA A 54 -23.84 -9.79 10.05
N ASP A 55 -23.47 -10.89 9.42
CA ASP A 55 -23.80 -12.27 9.79
C ASP A 55 -22.58 -13.06 10.30
N GLN A 56 -21.47 -12.37 10.59
CA GLN A 56 -20.22 -12.98 11.04
C GLN A 56 -19.81 -12.51 12.44
N ALA A 57 -19.14 -13.40 13.18
CA ALA A 57 -18.39 -13.08 14.39
C ALA A 57 -16.93 -13.50 14.21
N THR A 58 -15.99 -12.75 14.81
CA THR A 58 -14.57 -13.10 14.78
C THR A 58 -14.13 -13.55 16.16
N VAL A 59 -13.45 -14.70 16.25
CA VAL A 59 -12.83 -15.20 17.48
C VAL A 59 -11.33 -15.11 17.31
N LEU A 60 -10.67 -14.25 18.09
CA LEU A 60 -9.22 -14.07 18.09
C LEU A 60 -8.63 -14.78 19.31
N VAL A 61 -7.72 -15.73 19.06
CA VAL A 61 -7.06 -16.50 20.12
C VAL A 61 -5.56 -16.23 20.11
N GLY A 62 -5.02 -15.79 21.24
CA GLY A 62 -3.59 -15.57 21.40
C GLY A 62 -2.74 -16.84 21.23
N ALA A 63 -1.47 -16.67 20.92
CA ALA A 63 -0.52 -17.78 20.73
C ALA A 63 -0.31 -18.60 22.02
N GLY A 64 0.13 -19.86 21.86
CA GLY A 64 0.49 -20.74 22.97
C GLY A 64 -0.68 -21.47 23.62
N PHE A 65 -1.88 -21.36 23.06
CA PHE A 65 -3.05 -22.09 23.52
C PHE A 65 -3.05 -23.56 23.07
N CYS A 66 -3.28 -24.50 24.00
CA CYS A 66 -3.21 -25.94 23.72
C CYS A 66 -4.37 -26.78 24.29
N ALA A 67 -5.46 -26.15 24.76
CA ALA A 67 -6.56 -26.84 25.44
C ALA A 67 -7.91 -26.67 24.72
N PRO A 68 -8.12 -27.30 23.53
CA PRO A 68 -9.28 -27.06 22.68
C PRO A 68 -10.64 -27.18 23.40
N GLU A 69 -10.78 -28.15 24.31
CA GLU A 69 -12.02 -28.33 25.08
C GLU A 69 -12.33 -27.17 26.03
N ALA A 70 -11.31 -26.60 26.66
CA ALA A 70 -11.47 -25.45 27.54
C ALA A 70 -11.86 -24.19 26.76
N LEU A 71 -11.30 -24.02 25.55
CA LEU A 71 -11.68 -22.94 24.64
C LEU A 71 -13.12 -23.11 24.17
N TYR A 72 -13.53 -24.32 23.81
CA TYR A 72 -14.91 -24.58 23.42
C TYR A 72 -15.89 -24.26 24.56
N ALA A 73 -15.65 -24.81 25.77
CA ALA A 73 -16.51 -24.57 26.93
C ALA A 73 -16.65 -23.07 27.26
N LEU A 74 -15.57 -22.31 27.03
CA LEU A 74 -15.52 -20.87 27.21
C LEU A 74 -16.31 -20.12 26.12
N LEU A 75 -16.20 -20.52 24.86
CA LEU A 75 -16.84 -19.84 23.72
C LEU A 75 -18.32 -20.21 23.54
N ALA A 76 -18.76 -21.37 24.01
CA ALA A 76 -20.10 -21.89 23.72
C ALA A 76 -21.26 -20.94 24.12
N PRO A 77 -21.25 -20.26 25.29
CA PRO A 77 -22.29 -19.28 25.64
C PRO A 77 -22.31 -18.09 24.66
N GLU A 78 -21.13 -17.52 24.39
CA GLU A 78 -20.99 -16.34 23.54
C GLU A 78 -21.40 -16.63 22.08
N LEU A 79 -21.02 -17.80 21.55
CA LEU A 79 -21.44 -18.23 20.21
C LEU A 79 -22.94 -18.53 20.14
N THR A 80 -23.53 -19.04 21.23
CA THR A 80 -24.97 -19.25 21.31
C THR A 80 -25.73 -17.93 21.25
N ASP A 81 -25.23 -16.91 21.94
CA ASP A 81 -25.84 -15.57 21.94
C ASP A 81 -25.62 -14.85 20.60
N ALA A 82 -24.40 -14.88 20.05
CA ALA A 82 -24.12 -14.36 18.71
C ALA A 82 -25.04 -14.97 17.64
N ARG A 83 -25.34 -16.27 17.73
CA ARG A 83 -26.28 -16.95 16.81
C ARG A 83 -27.72 -16.46 16.96
N LYS A 84 -28.17 -16.16 18.19
CA LYS A 84 -29.49 -15.53 18.40
C LYS A 84 -29.55 -14.15 17.73
N ASP A 85 -28.42 -13.47 17.67
CA ASP A 85 -28.25 -12.17 16.99
C ASP A 85 -28.00 -12.29 15.48
N GLY A 86 -28.18 -13.48 14.91
CA GLY A 86 -28.15 -13.73 13.47
C GLY A 86 -26.79 -14.15 12.91
N VAL A 87 -25.76 -14.33 13.73
CA VAL A 87 -24.45 -14.82 13.26
C VAL A 87 -24.58 -16.26 12.75
N ARG A 88 -24.07 -16.49 11.53
CA ARG A 88 -24.07 -17.79 10.85
C ARG A 88 -22.68 -18.37 10.64
N THR A 89 -21.68 -17.50 10.57
CA THR A 89 -20.28 -17.89 10.33
C THR A 89 -19.37 -17.31 11.42
N VAL A 90 -18.46 -18.13 11.92
CA VAL A 90 -17.42 -17.75 12.87
C VAL A 90 -16.07 -17.76 12.17
N ARG A 91 -15.40 -16.60 12.12
CA ARG A 91 -14.00 -16.50 11.68
C ARG A 91 -13.09 -16.75 12.87
N LEU A 92 -12.53 -17.96 12.98
CA LEU A 92 -11.61 -18.36 14.03
C LEU A 92 -10.17 -18.00 13.66
N VAL A 93 -9.72 -16.85 14.15
CA VAL A 93 -8.34 -16.33 14.00
C VAL A 93 -7.47 -16.97 15.08
N MET A 94 -7.08 -18.22 14.82
CA MET A 94 -6.22 -19.03 15.68
C MET A 94 -5.29 -19.89 14.82
N ALA A 95 -3.97 -19.76 15.01
CA ALA A 95 -3.00 -20.55 14.27
C ALA A 95 -3.29 -22.07 14.44
N ARG A 96 -3.18 -22.80 13.33
CA ARG A 96 -3.30 -24.27 13.27
C ARG A 96 -4.69 -24.81 13.64
N ALA A 97 -5.71 -23.98 13.74
CA ALA A 97 -7.06 -24.40 14.12
C ALA A 97 -7.73 -25.37 13.10
N ALA A 98 -7.23 -25.39 11.87
CA ALA A 98 -7.66 -26.30 10.80
C ALA A 98 -6.72 -27.50 10.55
N GLU A 99 -5.68 -27.74 11.37
CA GLU A 99 -4.71 -28.78 11.06
C GLU A 99 -5.31 -30.21 11.05
N PRO A 100 -4.96 -31.03 10.03
CA PRO A 100 -5.47 -32.38 9.90
C PRO A 100 -4.82 -33.33 10.92
N GLY A 101 -5.63 -33.90 11.82
CA GLY A 101 -5.16 -34.89 12.79
C GLY A 101 -6.13 -35.11 13.94
N GLY A 102 -7.16 -35.93 13.72
CA GLY A 102 -8.05 -36.40 14.79
C GLY A 102 -8.92 -35.32 15.43
N GLY A 103 -9.73 -34.62 14.62
CA GLY A 103 -10.69 -33.62 15.07
C GLY A 103 -10.10 -32.21 15.08
N ALA A 104 -10.05 -31.57 13.91
CA ALA A 104 -9.70 -30.15 13.83
C ALA A 104 -10.62 -29.37 14.79
N LEU A 105 -10.04 -28.53 15.65
CA LEU A 105 -10.77 -27.70 16.61
C LEU A 105 -11.91 -26.96 15.92
N ALA A 106 -11.67 -26.45 14.71
CA ALA A 106 -12.67 -25.77 13.91
C ALA A 106 -13.87 -26.66 13.54
N GLN A 107 -13.66 -27.94 13.18
CA GLN A 107 -14.77 -28.87 12.94
C GLN A 107 -15.54 -29.13 14.23
N ALA A 108 -14.85 -29.39 15.34
CA ALA A 108 -15.51 -29.62 16.63
C ALA A 108 -16.36 -28.41 17.05
N LEU A 109 -15.84 -27.19 16.85
CA LEU A 109 -16.56 -25.95 17.08
C LEU A 109 -17.76 -25.80 16.15
N ALA A 110 -17.61 -26.10 14.86
CA ALA A 110 -18.69 -26.03 13.87
C ALA A 110 -19.85 -26.96 14.25
N GLU A 111 -19.56 -28.24 14.54
CA GLU A 111 -20.57 -29.22 14.95
C GLU A 111 -21.31 -28.78 16.21
N ALA A 112 -20.56 -28.37 17.22
CA ALA A 112 -21.11 -28.12 18.55
C ALA A 112 -21.87 -26.79 18.63
N ALA A 113 -21.41 -25.75 17.94
CA ALA A 113 -22.13 -24.47 17.81
C ALA A 113 -23.23 -24.51 16.73
N SER A 114 -23.24 -25.56 15.88
CA SER A 114 -24.13 -25.69 14.72
C SER A 114 -24.08 -24.45 13.82
N CYS A 115 -22.87 -23.99 13.50
CA CYS A 115 -22.60 -22.84 12.64
C CYS A 115 -21.36 -23.11 11.78
N ASP A 116 -21.19 -22.32 10.73
CA ASP A 116 -20.00 -22.42 9.88
C ASP A 116 -18.78 -21.82 10.59
N VAL A 117 -17.61 -22.44 10.43
CA VAL A 117 -16.35 -21.95 10.98
C VAL A 117 -15.32 -21.81 9.86
N LEU A 118 -14.69 -20.63 9.78
CA LEU A 118 -13.54 -20.39 8.93
C LEU A 118 -12.29 -20.37 9.81
N ALA A 119 -11.31 -21.23 9.53
CA ALA A 119 -10.11 -21.35 10.35
C ALA A 119 -8.86 -21.60 9.50
N PRO A 120 -7.67 -21.11 9.90
CA PRO A 120 -6.44 -21.31 9.16
C PRO A 120 -5.79 -22.66 9.49
N ALA A 121 -5.19 -23.28 8.48
CA ALA A 121 -4.15 -24.28 8.62
C ALA A 121 -2.81 -23.54 8.71
N GLY A 122 -1.98 -23.85 9.70
CA GLY A 122 -0.69 -23.18 9.89
C GLY A 122 -0.75 -21.79 10.55
N LEU A 123 0.21 -20.93 10.18
CA LEU A 123 0.34 -19.59 10.75
C LEU A 123 -0.74 -18.65 10.21
N ILE A 124 -0.96 -17.56 10.95
CA ILE A 124 -1.90 -16.51 10.58
C ILE A 124 -1.25 -15.15 10.77
N VAL A 125 -1.47 -14.27 9.81
CA VAL A 125 -1.10 -12.87 9.83
C VAL A 125 -2.39 -12.04 9.83
N VAL A 126 -2.56 -11.17 10.82
CA VAL A 126 -3.59 -10.14 10.79
C VAL A 126 -3.01 -8.93 10.08
N VAL A 127 -3.63 -8.56 8.98
CA VAL A 127 -3.18 -7.47 8.12
C VAL A 127 -3.99 -6.23 8.51
N PRO A 128 -3.38 -5.03 8.51
CA PRO A 128 -4.12 -3.79 8.68
C PRO A 128 -5.37 -3.74 7.80
N GLY A 129 -6.47 -3.21 8.33
CA GLY A 129 -7.77 -3.19 7.64
C GLY A 129 -8.61 -4.45 7.83
N GLY A 130 -8.18 -5.37 8.68
CA GLY A 130 -9.00 -6.50 9.15
C GLY A 130 -9.05 -7.72 8.23
N THR A 131 -8.23 -7.72 7.18
CA THR A 131 -7.99 -8.93 6.38
C THR A 131 -7.00 -9.84 7.09
N VAL A 132 -7.07 -11.13 6.82
CA VAL A 132 -6.20 -12.12 7.44
C VAL A 132 -5.60 -13.04 6.38
N PHE A 133 -4.34 -13.39 6.57
CA PHE A 133 -3.54 -14.15 5.62
C PHE A 133 -2.93 -15.37 6.30
N ALA A 134 -3.08 -16.54 5.68
CA ALA A 134 -2.53 -17.81 6.16
C ALA A 134 -1.58 -18.35 5.07
N PRO A 135 -0.29 -17.99 5.11
CA PRO A 135 0.67 -18.37 4.08
C PRO A 135 0.90 -19.88 4.03
N ASP A 136 1.14 -20.39 2.82
CA ASP A 136 1.72 -21.72 2.65
C ASP A 136 3.21 -21.67 3.02
N LEU A 137 3.62 -22.45 4.01
CA LEU A 137 5.01 -22.53 4.46
C LEU A 137 5.69 -23.79 3.89
N PRO A 138 7.02 -23.79 3.69
CA PRO A 138 7.74 -24.98 3.29
C PRO A 138 7.48 -26.16 4.24
N GLY A 139 6.85 -27.23 3.72
CA GLY A 139 6.53 -28.44 4.48
C GLY A 139 5.32 -28.35 5.41
N ALA A 140 4.60 -27.21 5.45
CA ALA A 140 3.39 -27.03 6.23
C ALA A 140 2.33 -26.29 5.39
N PRO A 141 1.32 -27.00 4.85
CA PRO A 141 0.29 -26.36 4.04
C PRO A 141 -0.48 -25.34 4.88
N GLY A 142 -0.64 -24.14 4.31
CA GLY A 142 -1.34 -23.04 4.92
C GLY A 142 -2.78 -22.94 4.45
N GLY A 143 -3.30 -21.72 4.52
CA GLY A 143 -4.60 -21.36 3.99
C GLY A 143 -5.77 -21.57 4.95
N TRP A 144 -6.87 -20.94 4.60
CA TRP A 144 -8.16 -20.98 5.26
C TRP A 144 -8.98 -22.16 4.79
N TRP A 145 -9.73 -22.70 5.74
CA TRP A 145 -10.63 -23.82 5.57
C TRP A 145 -12.00 -23.47 6.11
N HIS A 146 -13.02 -23.90 5.40
CA HIS A 146 -14.41 -23.79 5.80
C HIS A 146 -14.89 -25.13 6.34
N PHE A 147 -15.42 -25.07 7.55
CA PHE A 147 -16.00 -26.18 8.30
C PHE A 147 -17.48 -25.91 8.45
N SER A 148 -18.31 -26.86 8.01
CA SER A 148 -19.76 -26.84 8.22
C SER A 148 -20.17 -28.08 9.01
N PRO A 149 -21.24 -27.98 9.84
CA PRO A 149 -21.72 -29.12 10.61
C PRO A 149 -22.10 -30.31 9.71
N GLY A 150 -21.57 -31.49 10.01
CA GLY A 150 -21.82 -32.74 9.28
C GLY A 150 -21.18 -32.82 7.88
N LEU A 151 -20.42 -31.81 7.44
CA LEU A 151 -19.77 -31.78 6.12
C LEU A 151 -18.26 -31.92 6.23
N ALA A 152 -17.64 -32.46 5.19
CA ALA A 152 -16.19 -32.49 5.09
C ALA A 152 -15.64 -31.06 4.88
N PRO A 153 -14.56 -30.68 5.57
CA PRO A 153 -13.99 -29.35 5.42
C PRO A 153 -13.38 -29.17 4.03
N HIS A 154 -13.44 -27.94 3.52
CA HIS A 154 -12.84 -27.59 2.24
C HIS A 154 -12.01 -26.31 2.35
N ARG A 155 -10.91 -26.26 1.60
CA ARG A 155 -10.03 -25.09 1.54
C ARG A 155 -10.73 -23.95 0.80
N THR A 156 -10.63 -22.73 1.31
CA THR A 156 -11.14 -21.52 0.67
C THR A 156 -10.01 -20.68 0.06
N GLY A 157 -8.78 -20.80 0.58
CA GLY A 157 -7.58 -20.19 0.01
C GLY A 157 -6.76 -19.44 1.05
N THR A 158 -5.78 -18.63 0.65
CA THR A 158 -4.79 -18.07 1.59
C THR A 158 -5.19 -16.76 2.29
N ARG A 159 -6.19 -16.04 1.79
CA ARG A 159 -6.66 -14.75 2.33
C ARG A 159 -8.13 -14.83 2.73
N LEU A 160 -8.52 -14.06 3.73
CA LEU A 160 -9.90 -13.89 4.15
C LEU A 160 -10.20 -12.42 4.52
N PRO A 161 -11.22 -11.76 3.91
CA PRO A 161 -12.04 -12.25 2.80
C PRO A 161 -11.20 -12.58 1.56
N GLU A 162 -11.65 -13.53 0.74
CA GLU A 162 -10.97 -13.93 -0.49
C GLU A 162 -11.13 -12.86 -1.58
N PRO A 163 -10.04 -12.23 -2.06
CA PRO A 163 -10.11 -11.36 -3.22
C PRO A 163 -10.39 -12.18 -4.49
N ALA A 164 -11.13 -11.60 -5.45
CA ALA A 164 -11.50 -12.29 -6.69
C ALA A 164 -10.31 -12.80 -7.53
N TRP A 165 -9.12 -12.23 -7.33
CA TRP A 165 -7.89 -12.63 -8.00
C TRP A 165 -7.09 -13.72 -7.28
N GLN A 166 -7.46 -14.13 -6.06
CA GLN A 166 -6.69 -15.08 -5.24
C GLN A 166 -6.40 -16.39 -5.97
N ALA A 167 -7.43 -17.03 -6.52
CA ALA A 167 -7.29 -18.30 -7.23
C ALA A 167 -6.39 -18.20 -8.48
N ALA A 168 -6.19 -17.00 -9.03
CA ALA A 168 -5.25 -16.77 -10.12
C ALA A 168 -3.82 -16.72 -9.61
N VAL A 169 -3.57 -16.00 -8.51
CA VAL A 169 -2.26 -15.90 -7.85
C VAL A 169 -1.78 -17.26 -7.34
N GLU A 170 -2.65 -18.03 -6.67
CA GLU A 170 -2.30 -19.36 -6.14
C GLU A 170 -1.91 -20.37 -7.22
N ARG A 171 -2.43 -20.22 -8.45
CA ARG A 171 -2.10 -21.09 -9.59
C ARG A 171 -0.84 -20.65 -10.35
N ALA A 172 -0.52 -19.36 -10.31
CA ALA A 172 0.45 -18.75 -11.20
C ALA A 172 1.89 -18.76 -10.68
N ALA A 173 2.13 -18.99 -9.39
CA ALA A 173 3.46 -18.82 -8.81
C ALA A 173 4.31 -20.11 -8.88
N PRO A 174 5.22 -20.27 -9.87
CA PRO A 174 6.36 -21.15 -9.68
C PRO A 174 7.25 -20.55 -8.58
N PRO A 175 7.83 -21.38 -7.70
CA PRO A 175 8.61 -20.87 -6.57
C PRO A 175 9.88 -20.13 -6.99
N THR A 176 10.38 -20.34 -8.22
CA THR A 176 11.58 -19.69 -8.74
C THR A 176 11.47 -19.36 -10.24
N THR A 177 12.02 -18.21 -10.64
CA THR A 177 12.14 -17.73 -12.04
C THR A 177 13.38 -16.85 -12.17
N ALA A 178 14.18 -17.03 -13.23
CA ALA A 178 15.32 -16.16 -13.58
C ALA A 178 16.26 -15.74 -12.41
N GLY A 179 16.52 -16.64 -11.45
CA GLY A 179 17.37 -16.32 -10.29
C GLY A 179 16.66 -15.53 -9.17
N CYS A 180 15.33 -15.47 -9.22
CA CYS A 180 14.44 -14.92 -8.21
C CYS A 180 13.57 -16.01 -7.58
N VAL A 181 13.12 -15.74 -6.35
CA VAL A 181 12.12 -16.49 -5.60
C VAL A 181 10.82 -15.70 -5.63
N VAL A 182 9.70 -16.40 -5.79
CA VAL A 182 8.36 -15.81 -5.75
C VAL A 182 7.63 -16.33 -4.51
N GLU A 183 7.21 -15.40 -3.65
CA GLU A 183 6.47 -15.69 -2.43
C GLU A 183 5.06 -15.09 -2.49
N GLN A 184 4.10 -15.72 -1.82
CA GLN A 184 2.78 -15.10 -1.64
C GLN A 184 2.80 -14.18 -0.41
N ILE A 185 2.27 -12.98 -0.58
CA ILE A 185 2.06 -11.99 0.48
C ILE A 185 0.58 -11.59 0.54
N PRO A 186 0.08 -10.96 1.60
CA PRO A 186 -1.34 -10.58 1.69
C PRO A 186 -1.85 -9.82 0.46
N ALA A 187 -1.09 -8.85 -0.04
CA ALA A 187 -1.48 -8.06 -1.20
C ALA A 187 -1.37 -8.79 -2.56
N GLY A 188 -0.66 -9.91 -2.64
CA GLY A 188 -0.42 -10.63 -3.90
C GLY A 188 0.86 -11.46 -3.87
N LEU A 189 1.86 -11.05 -4.66
CA LEU A 189 3.13 -11.72 -4.86
C LEU A 189 4.30 -10.82 -4.42
N LEU A 190 5.37 -11.44 -3.97
CA LEU A 190 6.67 -10.84 -3.69
C LEU A 190 7.71 -11.52 -4.58
N VAL A 191 8.54 -10.73 -5.26
CA VAL A 191 9.64 -11.22 -6.08
C VAL A 191 10.96 -10.74 -5.48
N LEU A 192 11.80 -11.69 -5.06
CA LEU A 192 13.09 -11.43 -4.43
C LEU A 192 14.21 -12.11 -5.22
N PRO A 193 15.43 -11.58 -5.26
CA PRO A 193 16.59 -12.36 -5.69
C PRO A 193 16.76 -13.63 -4.84
N VAL A 194 17.28 -14.72 -5.44
CA VAL A 194 17.60 -15.94 -4.69
C VAL A 194 18.68 -15.66 -3.64
N GLY A 195 18.53 -16.26 -2.47
CA GLY A 195 19.49 -16.14 -1.36
C GLY A 195 19.16 -15.03 -0.37
N VAL A 196 18.11 -14.24 -0.62
CA VAL A 196 17.56 -13.31 0.37
C VAL A 196 16.97 -14.11 1.54
N PRO A 197 17.38 -13.83 2.78
CA PRO A 197 16.84 -14.52 3.94
C PRO A 197 15.36 -14.16 4.15
N PRO A 198 14.53 -15.09 4.66
CA PRO A 198 13.15 -14.78 4.98
C PRO A 198 13.11 -13.74 6.11
N GLU A 199 12.28 -12.70 5.96
CA GLU A 199 12.01 -11.75 7.04
C GLU A 199 10.86 -12.24 7.93
N GLY A 200 10.76 -11.63 9.11
CA GLY A 200 9.71 -11.91 10.07
C GLY A 200 8.32 -11.51 9.56
N ALA A 201 7.30 -11.94 10.31
CA ALA A 201 5.91 -11.60 10.00
C ALA A 201 5.56 -10.12 10.27
N ASP A 202 6.47 -9.41 10.94
CA ASP A 202 6.49 -7.97 11.16
C ASP A 202 7.08 -7.17 9.98
N ALA A 203 7.55 -7.83 8.92
CA ALA A 203 8.00 -7.11 7.73
C ALA A 203 6.85 -6.31 7.08
N LEU A 204 7.11 -5.08 6.62
CA LEU A 204 6.10 -4.20 6.01
C LEU A 204 5.33 -4.83 4.85
N ARG A 205 5.95 -5.75 4.10
CA ARG A 205 5.28 -6.52 3.03
C ARG A 205 4.03 -7.28 3.49
N TYR A 206 3.96 -7.64 4.78
CA TYR A 206 2.80 -8.28 5.39
C TYR A 206 1.77 -7.28 5.94
N ALA A 207 2.12 -5.98 5.99
CA ALA A 207 1.21 -4.90 6.35
C ALA A 207 0.45 -4.31 5.14
N VAL A 208 0.82 -4.69 3.92
CA VAL A 208 0.15 -4.24 2.68
C VAL A 208 -1.21 -4.96 2.53
N PRO A 209 -2.35 -4.25 2.58
CA PRO A 209 -3.65 -4.88 2.47
C PRO A 209 -3.93 -5.39 1.04
N PRO A 210 -4.72 -6.48 0.89
CA PRO A 210 -5.25 -6.89 -0.40
C PRO A 210 -6.12 -5.81 -1.03
N ASP A 211 -5.91 -5.52 -2.32
CA ASP A 211 -6.78 -4.62 -3.07
C ASP A 211 -7.78 -5.42 -3.91
N PRO A 212 -9.09 -5.15 -3.81
CA PRO A 212 -10.10 -5.85 -4.62
C PRO A 212 -9.90 -5.67 -6.14
N ALA A 213 -9.24 -4.60 -6.60
CA ALA A 213 -9.04 -4.32 -8.02
C ALA A 213 -8.02 -5.24 -8.70
N GLY A 214 -7.05 -5.79 -7.96
CA GLY A 214 -6.01 -6.64 -8.54
C GLY A 214 -4.83 -6.89 -7.60
N PRO A 215 -4.01 -7.92 -7.90
CA PRO A 215 -2.90 -8.30 -7.05
C PRO A 215 -1.72 -7.31 -7.10
N LEU A 216 -1.14 -7.16 -5.91
CA LEU A 216 0.19 -6.63 -5.59
C LEU A 216 1.32 -7.45 -6.23
N VAL A 217 2.25 -6.91 -7.03
CA VAL A 217 3.59 -7.52 -7.19
C VAL A 217 4.61 -6.60 -6.53
N LEU A 218 5.08 -7.03 -5.36
CA LEU A 218 6.11 -6.34 -4.60
C LEU A 218 7.49 -6.77 -5.11
N VAL A 219 8.35 -5.80 -5.41
CA VAL A 219 9.66 -6.05 -6.05
C VAL A 219 10.79 -5.73 -5.09
N GLY A 220 11.62 -6.74 -4.80
CA GLY A 220 12.77 -6.60 -3.90
C GLY A 220 12.38 -6.48 -2.43
N SER A 221 13.42 -6.38 -1.60
CA SER A 221 13.32 -5.90 -0.21
C SER A 221 14.57 -5.08 0.14
N SER A 222 14.53 -4.36 1.26
CA SER A 222 15.63 -3.51 1.69
C SER A 222 16.96 -4.27 1.67
N HIS A 223 17.99 -3.64 1.09
CA HIS A 223 19.35 -4.18 0.96
C HIS A 223 19.49 -5.43 0.06
N THR A 224 18.54 -5.66 -0.86
CA THR A 224 18.65 -6.73 -1.86
C THR A 224 19.12 -6.21 -3.21
N GLY A 225 19.63 -7.11 -4.06
CA GLY A 225 19.99 -6.74 -5.43
C GLY A 225 18.75 -6.45 -6.29
N ALA A 226 18.94 -5.71 -7.39
CA ALA A 226 17.87 -5.42 -8.33
C ALA A 226 17.24 -6.70 -8.92
N VAL A 227 15.91 -6.71 -9.02
CA VAL A 227 15.17 -7.81 -9.66
C VAL A 227 15.21 -7.62 -11.18
N PRO A 228 15.63 -8.65 -11.96
CA PRO A 228 15.65 -8.56 -13.41
C PRO A 228 14.25 -8.34 -14.00
N VAL A 229 14.16 -7.49 -15.04
CA VAL A 229 12.90 -7.19 -15.74
C VAL A 229 12.27 -8.46 -16.34
N ASP A 230 13.08 -9.36 -16.88
CA ASP A 230 12.61 -10.64 -17.44
C ASP A 230 11.92 -11.51 -16.37
N ALA A 231 12.45 -11.53 -15.15
CA ALA A 231 11.85 -12.26 -14.02
C ALA A 231 10.46 -11.70 -13.70
N LEU A 232 10.32 -10.38 -13.64
CA LEU A 232 9.03 -9.71 -13.40
C LEU A 232 8.04 -10.01 -14.53
N ALA A 233 8.49 -9.93 -15.79
CA ALA A 233 7.67 -10.24 -16.95
C ALA A 233 7.20 -11.70 -16.93
N GLU A 234 8.07 -12.66 -16.58
CA GLU A 234 7.70 -14.08 -16.43
C GLU A 234 6.64 -14.30 -15.35
N VAL A 235 6.79 -13.68 -14.17
CA VAL A 235 5.79 -13.77 -13.09
C VAL A 235 4.44 -13.24 -13.55
N ILE A 236 4.41 -12.09 -14.21
CA ILE A 236 3.16 -11.48 -14.68
C ILE A 236 2.56 -12.28 -15.84
N ALA A 237 3.39 -12.81 -16.75
CA ALA A 237 2.95 -13.66 -17.85
C ALA A 237 2.31 -14.97 -17.36
N ALA A 238 2.79 -15.52 -16.24
CA ALA A 238 2.22 -16.72 -15.62
C ALA A 238 0.79 -16.52 -15.08
N LEU A 239 0.38 -15.27 -14.81
CA LEU A 239 -0.99 -14.97 -14.38
C LEU A 239 -1.99 -15.14 -15.55
N PRO A 240 -3.21 -15.65 -15.27
CA PRO A 240 -4.31 -15.64 -16.22
C PRO A 240 -4.59 -14.25 -16.79
N GLY A 241 -4.90 -14.16 -18.09
CA GLY A 241 -5.10 -12.88 -18.78
C GLY A 241 -6.12 -11.94 -18.13
N ALA A 242 -7.17 -12.48 -17.50
CA ALA A 242 -8.18 -11.70 -16.79
C ALA A 242 -7.64 -10.93 -15.56
N VAL A 243 -6.54 -11.41 -14.97
CA VAL A 243 -5.89 -10.77 -13.81
C VAL A 243 -4.63 -10.01 -14.22
N ARG A 244 -3.97 -10.46 -15.30
CA ARG A 244 -2.72 -9.86 -15.79
C ARG A 244 -2.82 -8.33 -16.00
N GLY A 245 -3.92 -7.85 -16.58
CA GLY A 245 -4.14 -6.43 -16.83
C GLY A 245 -4.46 -5.58 -15.59
N SER A 246 -4.67 -6.19 -14.42
CA SER A 246 -4.91 -5.47 -13.16
C SER A 246 -3.74 -5.54 -12.18
N VAL A 247 -2.63 -6.19 -12.57
CA VAL A 247 -1.41 -6.23 -11.77
C VAL A 247 -0.83 -4.82 -11.60
N ARG A 248 -0.31 -4.55 -10.40
CA ARG A 248 0.47 -3.35 -10.10
C ARG A 248 1.81 -3.74 -9.50
N LEU A 249 2.87 -3.07 -9.94
CA LEU A 249 4.19 -3.18 -9.34
C LEU A 249 4.33 -2.16 -8.20
N ALA A 250 4.94 -2.53 -7.07
CA ALA A 250 5.40 -1.59 -6.05
C ALA A 250 6.82 -1.95 -5.58
N PRO A 251 7.62 -0.96 -5.15
CA PRO A 251 8.93 -1.21 -4.57
C PRO A 251 8.80 -1.78 -3.16
N GLY A 252 9.58 -2.82 -2.85
CA GLY A 252 9.75 -3.35 -1.49
C GLY A 252 10.93 -2.76 -0.74
N ASP A 253 11.80 -2.02 -1.43
CA ASP A 253 13.05 -1.43 -0.94
C ASP A 253 13.13 0.09 -1.13
N GLY A 254 12.04 0.70 -1.62
CA GLY A 254 11.97 2.12 -1.96
C GLY A 254 12.63 2.51 -3.29
N ALA A 255 13.08 1.55 -4.11
CA ALA A 255 13.67 1.85 -5.42
C ALA A 255 12.64 2.41 -6.42
N ASP A 256 13.10 3.21 -7.38
CA ASP A 256 12.24 3.66 -8.47
C ASP A 256 12.04 2.54 -9.51
N LEU A 257 10.84 1.97 -9.52
CA LEU A 257 10.47 0.89 -10.43
C LEU A 257 10.04 1.33 -11.83
N LEU A 258 10.09 2.61 -12.17
CA LEU A 258 9.65 3.06 -13.50
C LEU A 258 10.41 2.38 -14.65
N PRO A 259 11.76 2.29 -14.64
CA PRO A 259 12.47 1.62 -15.73
C PRO A 259 12.09 0.14 -15.85
N ALA A 260 11.92 -0.53 -14.71
CA ALA A 260 11.48 -1.93 -14.69
C ALA A 260 10.04 -2.08 -15.20
N GLY A 261 9.13 -1.21 -14.79
CA GLY A 261 7.74 -1.22 -15.24
C GLY A 261 7.59 -0.95 -16.73
N GLN A 262 8.38 -0.03 -17.29
CA GLN A 262 8.44 0.20 -18.73
C GLN A 262 8.96 -1.03 -19.46
N GLY A 263 10.08 -1.62 -18.99
CA GLY A 263 10.61 -2.84 -19.60
C GLY A 263 9.63 -4.02 -19.56
N VAL A 264 8.87 -4.19 -18.47
CA VAL A 264 7.81 -5.20 -18.40
C VAL A 264 6.66 -4.89 -19.36
N ALA A 265 6.26 -3.62 -19.50
CA ALA A 265 5.22 -3.22 -20.44
C ALA A 265 5.64 -3.54 -21.89
N ASP A 266 6.89 -3.24 -22.25
CA ASP A 266 7.45 -3.53 -23.56
C ASP A 266 7.53 -5.04 -23.83
N LEU A 267 8.03 -5.83 -22.87
CA LEU A 267 8.14 -7.29 -23.01
C LEU A 267 6.78 -8.00 -23.13
N LEU A 268 5.77 -7.53 -22.39
CA LEU A 268 4.44 -8.16 -22.37
C LEU A 268 3.47 -7.58 -23.39
N GLY A 269 3.79 -6.44 -24.00
CA GLY A 269 2.91 -5.72 -24.93
C GLY A 269 1.60 -5.27 -24.28
N ILE A 270 1.59 -5.01 -22.96
CA ILE A 270 0.42 -4.54 -22.22
C ILE A 270 0.78 -3.36 -21.32
N PRO A 271 -0.17 -2.47 -20.99
CA PRO A 271 0.07 -1.43 -20.00
C PRO A 271 0.37 -2.02 -18.62
N VAL A 272 1.37 -1.46 -17.93
CA VAL A 272 1.77 -1.87 -16.58
C VAL A 272 1.65 -0.69 -15.63
N ARG A 273 0.94 -0.89 -14.51
CA ARG A 273 0.82 0.11 -13.46
C ARG A 273 1.95 -0.03 -12.46
N VAL A 274 2.60 1.08 -12.15
CA VAL A 274 3.72 1.15 -11.19
C VAL A 274 3.34 2.12 -10.09
N ALA A 275 3.22 1.62 -8.87
CA ALA A 275 3.07 2.45 -7.68
C ALA A 275 4.41 3.11 -7.34
N THR A 276 4.34 4.37 -6.92
CA THR A 276 5.53 5.13 -6.52
C THR A 276 6.13 4.63 -5.20
N GLY A 277 5.31 3.99 -4.36
CA GLY A 277 5.70 3.46 -3.06
C GLY A 277 4.79 2.32 -2.61
N LEU A 278 4.85 1.97 -1.32
CA LEU A 278 4.04 0.92 -0.71
C LEU A 278 2.65 1.44 -0.33
N PRO A 279 1.55 0.76 -0.70
CA PRO A 279 0.23 1.12 -0.21
C PRO A 279 0.02 0.57 1.21
N LEU A 280 0.12 1.44 2.23
CA LEU A 280 -0.04 1.07 3.64
C LEU A 280 -1.29 1.70 4.25
N LEU A 281 -1.91 1.02 5.20
CA LEU A 281 -2.94 1.61 6.05
C LEU A 281 -2.26 2.35 7.19
N LEU A 282 -2.15 3.66 7.05
CA LEU A 282 -1.64 4.54 8.09
C LEU A 282 -2.79 5.21 8.82
N ASP A 283 -2.74 5.17 10.15
CA ASP A 283 -3.65 5.93 11.00
C ASP A 283 -3.33 7.42 10.86
N ALA A 284 -4.15 8.12 10.07
CA ALA A 284 -4.07 9.58 9.93
C ALA A 284 -5.37 10.21 10.44
N PRO A 285 -5.30 11.24 11.30
CA PRO A 285 -6.47 11.83 11.97
C PRO A 285 -7.49 12.45 11.01
N SER A 286 -7.10 12.75 9.76
CA SER A 286 -7.92 13.40 8.74
C SER A 286 -8.37 12.47 7.60
N ALA A 287 -8.02 11.18 7.66
CA ALA A 287 -8.35 10.20 6.64
C ALA A 287 -9.67 9.48 6.92
N PRO A 288 -10.48 9.12 5.91
CA PRO A 288 -11.47 8.07 6.10
C PRO A 288 -10.71 6.80 6.50
N ALA A 289 -11.01 6.30 7.71
CA ALA A 289 -10.39 5.11 8.27
C ALA A 289 -10.47 3.95 7.27
N GLY A 290 -9.37 3.22 7.10
CA GLY A 290 -9.35 2.02 6.27
C GLY A 290 -9.01 2.20 4.78
N SER A 291 -8.61 3.40 4.33
CA SER A 291 -8.12 3.59 2.94
C SER A 291 -6.59 3.49 2.86
N PRO A 292 -6.02 2.55 2.08
CA PRO A 292 -4.57 2.43 1.91
C PRO A 292 -3.98 3.70 1.26
N ARG A 293 -2.78 4.07 1.66
CA ARG A 293 -2.05 5.26 1.20
C ARG A 293 -0.68 4.85 0.70
N THR A 294 -0.32 5.29 -0.50
CA THR A 294 1.03 5.10 -1.01
C THR A 294 2.01 5.93 -0.19
N VAL A 295 3.03 5.28 0.35
CA VAL A 295 4.13 5.89 1.11
C VAL A 295 5.46 5.39 0.57
N LEU A 296 6.46 6.27 0.55
CA LEU A 296 7.84 5.87 0.28
C LEU A 296 8.45 5.25 1.55
N THR A 297 9.35 4.30 1.38
CA THR A 297 10.16 3.74 2.47
C THR A 297 11.57 4.30 2.42
N ASP A 298 12.15 4.59 3.59
CA ASP A 298 13.54 5.04 3.70
C ASP A 298 14.55 3.88 3.51
N ALA A 299 15.82 4.13 3.83
CA ALA A 299 16.90 3.14 3.67
C ALA A 299 16.75 1.94 4.61
N GLU A 300 16.15 2.17 5.77
CA GLU A 300 15.87 1.19 6.80
C GLU A 300 14.61 0.37 6.49
N GLY A 301 13.85 0.80 5.48
CA GLY A 301 12.59 0.17 5.10
C GLY A 301 11.41 0.65 5.92
N GLU A 302 11.54 1.77 6.63
CA GLU A 302 10.45 2.37 7.41
C GLU A 302 9.63 3.35 6.56
N PRO A 303 8.33 3.52 6.82
CA PRO A 303 7.51 4.50 6.11
C PRO A 303 8.00 5.94 6.34
N SER A 304 8.32 6.65 5.26
CA SER A 304 9.00 7.95 5.30
C SER A 304 8.05 9.12 5.04
N TRP A 305 7.53 9.26 3.81
CA TRP A 305 6.58 10.33 3.44
C TRP A 305 5.69 9.90 2.26
N ARG A 306 4.67 10.72 1.97
CA ARG A 306 3.66 10.41 0.95
C ARG A 306 3.91 11.17 -0.35
N PRO A 307 4.21 10.50 -1.47
CA PRO A 307 4.38 11.17 -2.76
C PRO A 307 3.07 11.79 -3.25
N TYR A 308 3.16 12.79 -4.13
CA TYR A 308 1.97 13.36 -4.78
C TYR A 308 1.44 12.45 -5.90
N VAL A 309 2.34 11.80 -6.63
CA VAL A 309 2.00 10.72 -7.57
C VAL A 309 2.02 9.41 -6.82
N GLU A 310 0.87 8.74 -6.75
CA GLU A 310 0.73 7.45 -6.09
C GLU A 310 1.01 6.29 -7.06
N ALA A 311 0.67 6.45 -8.34
CA ALA A 311 0.96 5.48 -9.38
C ALA A 311 1.04 6.11 -10.78
N VAL A 312 1.83 5.50 -11.65
CA VAL A 312 1.90 5.78 -13.08
C VAL A 312 1.52 4.54 -13.90
N THR A 313 1.19 4.75 -15.17
CA THR A 313 1.00 3.67 -16.14
C THR A 313 2.07 3.75 -17.21
N CYS A 314 2.84 2.67 -17.36
CA CYS A 314 3.78 2.49 -18.45
C CYS A 314 3.04 1.83 -19.61
N THR A 315 3.15 2.40 -20.81
CA THR A 315 2.56 1.84 -22.04
C THR A 315 3.67 1.31 -22.94
N PRO A 316 3.46 0.23 -23.71
CA PRO A 316 4.50 -0.31 -24.58
C PRO A 316 4.97 0.72 -25.62
N ALA A 317 6.28 0.80 -25.87
CA ALA A 317 6.88 1.79 -26.76
C ALA A 317 6.41 1.70 -28.23
N GLU A 318 5.99 0.53 -28.70
CA GLU A 318 5.54 0.31 -30.07
C GLU A 318 4.11 0.79 -30.34
N ALA A 319 3.39 1.28 -29.33
CA ALA A 319 2.08 1.87 -29.55
C ALA A 319 2.22 3.18 -30.32
N GLU A 320 1.42 3.39 -31.39
CA GLU A 320 1.45 4.60 -32.25
C GLU A 320 1.29 5.92 -31.45
N ASP A 321 0.73 5.84 -30.24
CA ASP A 321 0.56 6.94 -29.28
C ASP A 321 1.45 6.76 -28.02
N SER A 322 2.66 6.22 -28.13
CA SER A 322 3.60 6.08 -27.00
C SER A 322 4.11 7.45 -26.53
N ALA A 323 3.23 8.23 -25.91
CA ALA A 323 3.62 9.18 -24.89
C ALA A 323 4.19 8.35 -23.74
N GLY A 324 5.30 8.79 -23.15
CA GLY A 324 5.94 8.11 -22.03
C GLY A 324 4.99 7.88 -20.83
N PRO A 325 5.53 7.41 -19.69
CA PRO A 325 4.71 7.02 -18.55
C PRO A 325 3.66 8.07 -18.17
N SER A 326 2.38 7.68 -18.21
CA SER A 326 1.27 8.60 -17.94
C SER A 326 0.90 8.58 -16.46
N LEU A 327 0.56 9.74 -15.90
CA LEU A 327 0.05 9.83 -14.52
C LEU A 327 -1.22 8.98 -14.35
N GLY A 328 -1.21 8.11 -13.35
CA GLY A 328 -2.36 7.30 -12.96
C GLY A 328 -3.08 7.91 -11.77
N ALA A 329 -2.76 7.41 -10.57
CA ALA A 329 -3.29 7.93 -9.31
C ALA A 329 -2.37 9.03 -8.76
N TRP A 330 -2.94 10.15 -8.36
CA TRP A 330 -2.22 11.27 -7.75
C TRP A 330 -3.15 12.08 -6.85
N ARG A 331 -2.57 12.88 -5.95
CA ARG A 331 -3.29 13.73 -4.99
C ARG A 331 -2.95 15.21 -5.22
N PRO A 332 -3.91 16.13 -5.08
CA PRO A 332 -3.63 17.55 -5.23
C PRO A 332 -2.72 18.04 -4.09
N PRO A 333 -1.72 18.92 -4.37
CA PRO A 333 -0.87 19.48 -3.34
C PRO A 333 -1.61 20.43 -2.40
N ILE A 334 -2.64 21.12 -2.92
CA ILE A 334 -3.50 22.04 -2.19
C ILE A 334 -4.96 21.73 -2.50
N GLY A 335 -5.78 21.61 -1.45
CA GLY A 335 -7.23 21.43 -1.60
C GLY A 335 -7.90 22.68 -2.17
N GLY A 336 -8.87 22.50 -3.09
CA GLY A 336 -9.70 23.59 -3.60
C GLY A 336 -9.12 24.41 -4.75
N LEU A 337 -7.91 24.09 -5.23
CA LEU A 337 -7.40 24.66 -6.48
C LEU A 337 -8.23 24.19 -7.69
N ARG A 338 -8.26 25.00 -8.74
CA ARG A 338 -8.92 24.63 -9.99
C ARG A 338 -7.99 23.75 -10.83
N PRO A 339 -8.50 22.70 -11.48
CA PRO A 339 -7.71 21.93 -12.45
C PRO A 339 -7.19 22.81 -13.60
N GLY A 340 -5.96 22.55 -14.03
CA GLY A 340 -5.34 23.13 -15.22
C GLY A 340 -5.71 22.38 -16.51
N LEU A 341 -4.96 22.62 -17.59
CA LEU A 341 -5.19 21.96 -18.88
C LEU A 341 -4.62 20.54 -18.93
N GLU A 342 -3.45 20.34 -18.33
CA GLU A 342 -2.74 19.06 -18.33
C GLU A 342 -3.17 18.17 -17.14
N PRO A 343 -3.13 16.83 -17.27
CA PRO A 343 -3.34 15.93 -16.14
C PRO A 343 -2.34 16.22 -15.01
N GLY A 344 -2.83 16.39 -13.78
CA GLY A 344 -1.99 16.73 -12.63
C GLY A 344 -1.71 18.24 -12.46
N ALA A 345 -2.15 19.09 -13.39
CA ALA A 345 -2.02 20.54 -13.28
C ALA A 345 -3.13 21.16 -12.43
N MET A 346 -2.78 22.12 -11.58
CA MET A 346 -3.67 22.88 -10.72
C MET A 346 -3.29 24.36 -10.77
N MET A 347 -4.26 25.24 -11.05
CA MET A 347 -4.01 26.67 -11.14
C MET A 347 -3.73 27.28 -9.76
N LEU A 348 -2.56 27.90 -9.59
CA LEU A 348 -2.24 28.71 -8.40
C LEU A 348 -2.89 30.10 -8.51
N ASP A 349 -2.83 30.70 -9.70
CA ASP A 349 -3.51 31.94 -10.05
C ASP A 349 -3.79 32.06 -11.57
N ARG A 350 -3.88 33.29 -12.10
CA ARG A 350 -4.16 33.53 -13.53
C ARG A 350 -2.94 33.34 -14.44
N GLN A 351 -1.73 33.36 -13.88
CA GLN A 351 -0.46 33.26 -14.62
C GLN A 351 0.28 31.96 -14.31
N TRP A 352 0.12 31.41 -13.11
CA TRP A 352 0.89 30.26 -12.62
C TRP A 352 0.03 29.04 -12.28
N GLU A 353 0.55 27.87 -12.63
CA GLU A 353 0.03 26.58 -12.20
C GLU A 353 1.12 25.76 -11.51
N VAL A 354 0.68 24.83 -10.69
CA VAL A 354 1.50 23.75 -10.15
C VAL A 354 1.09 22.45 -10.83
N VAL A 355 2.04 21.73 -11.38
CA VAL A 355 1.85 20.41 -11.99
C VAL A 355 2.51 19.37 -11.10
N VAL A 356 1.77 18.32 -10.80
CA VAL A 356 2.28 17.17 -10.06
C VAL A 356 3.19 16.34 -10.96
N THR A 357 4.44 16.12 -10.53
CA THR A 357 5.42 15.28 -11.22
C THR A 357 5.73 14.05 -10.37
N ARG A 358 6.36 13.04 -10.95
CA ARG A 358 6.74 11.84 -10.19
C ARG A 358 7.65 12.16 -9.01
N ALA A 359 8.65 13.00 -9.22
CA ALA A 359 9.62 13.39 -8.20
C ALA A 359 9.12 14.48 -7.24
N GLY A 360 7.95 15.08 -7.51
CA GLY A 360 7.36 16.10 -6.65
C GLY A 360 6.43 17.05 -7.41
N LEU A 361 6.82 18.31 -7.50
CA LEU A 361 6.00 19.39 -8.04
C LEU A 361 6.81 20.24 -9.01
N TRP A 362 6.15 20.75 -10.04
CA TRP A 362 6.68 21.79 -10.92
C TRP A 362 5.76 23.00 -10.92
N VAL A 363 6.31 24.20 -10.80
CA VAL A 363 5.58 25.47 -10.88
C VAL A 363 6.01 26.21 -12.13
N GLY A 364 5.06 26.49 -13.01
CA GLY A 364 5.32 27.13 -14.29
C GLY A 364 4.15 27.98 -14.78
N PRO A 365 4.35 28.71 -15.90
CA PRO A 365 3.29 29.50 -16.50
C PRO A 365 2.12 28.61 -16.97
N ASN A 366 0.89 29.08 -16.78
CA ASN A 366 -0.33 28.36 -17.13
C ASN A 366 -0.33 27.83 -18.57
N GLY A 367 -0.61 26.53 -18.73
CA GLY A 367 -0.70 25.87 -20.04
C GLY A 367 0.65 25.53 -20.66
N SER A 368 1.73 25.60 -19.89
CA SER A 368 3.07 25.21 -20.33
C SER A 368 3.31 23.73 -20.03
N ALA A 369 3.91 23.01 -20.96
CA ALA A 369 4.32 21.63 -20.72
C ALA A 369 5.47 21.56 -19.71
N VAL A 370 5.45 20.55 -18.85
CA VAL A 370 6.57 20.26 -17.93
C VAL A 370 7.81 19.91 -18.76
N PRO A 371 8.98 20.53 -18.50
CA PRO A 371 10.21 20.16 -19.18
C PRO A 371 10.55 18.66 -19.02
N GLU A 372 11.02 18.02 -20.09
CA GLU A 372 11.27 16.57 -20.13
C GLU A 372 12.22 16.10 -19.02
N GLU A 373 13.26 16.87 -18.72
CA GLU A 373 14.22 16.59 -17.65
C GLU A 373 13.60 16.57 -16.24
N ILE A 374 12.56 17.37 -16.01
CA ILE A 374 11.80 17.40 -14.75
C ILE A 374 10.81 16.24 -14.73
N ALA A 375 10.13 16.00 -15.85
CA ALA A 375 9.16 14.90 -15.98
C ALA A 375 9.82 13.51 -15.83
N ALA A 376 11.05 13.35 -16.35
CA ALA A 376 11.83 12.11 -16.30
C ALA A 376 12.61 11.91 -14.99
N ARG A 377 12.56 12.88 -14.05
CA ARG A 377 13.32 12.81 -12.80
C ARG A 377 12.90 11.58 -11.97
N PRO A 378 13.86 10.77 -11.49
CA PRO A 378 13.56 9.63 -10.62
C PRO A 378 12.93 10.09 -9.31
N VAL A 379 12.10 9.23 -8.73
CA VAL A 379 11.56 9.46 -7.39
C VAL A 379 12.70 9.31 -6.38
N ASN A 380 12.83 10.28 -5.48
CA ASN A 380 13.75 10.19 -4.34
C ASN A 380 12.94 9.85 -3.08
N ARG A 381 13.35 8.80 -2.35
CA ARG A 381 12.64 8.33 -1.16
C ARG A 381 12.74 9.27 0.04
N ASP A 382 13.77 10.13 0.08
CA ASP A 382 14.05 11.00 1.21
C ASP A 382 13.60 12.45 0.97
N LEU A 383 13.55 12.86 -0.30
CA LEU A 383 13.34 14.24 -0.71
C LEU A 383 12.28 14.37 -1.80
N MET A 384 11.50 15.44 -1.71
CA MET A 384 10.60 15.88 -2.77
C MET A 384 11.22 17.04 -3.56
N ALA A 385 11.26 16.95 -4.89
CA ALA A 385 11.69 18.06 -5.73
C ALA A 385 10.53 19.05 -5.95
N LEU A 386 10.80 20.34 -5.75
CA LEU A 386 9.96 21.43 -6.24
C LEU A 386 10.74 22.24 -7.27
N ASP A 387 10.42 22.03 -8.53
CA ASP A 387 11.03 22.72 -9.65
C ASP A 387 10.21 23.97 -10.02
N VAL A 388 10.86 25.12 -10.24
CA VAL A 388 10.17 26.37 -10.56
C VAL A 388 10.76 27.00 -11.82
N GLY A 389 9.90 27.33 -12.79
CA GLY A 389 10.28 28.01 -14.02
C GLY A 389 10.52 27.06 -15.19
N ILE A 390 11.01 27.63 -16.30
CA ILE A 390 11.32 26.93 -17.53
C ILE A 390 12.81 27.19 -17.85
N PRO A 391 13.61 26.17 -18.20
CA PRO A 391 14.99 26.37 -18.63
C PRO A 391 15.11 27.43 -19.73
N GLU A 392 16.15 28.27 -19.65
CA GLU A 392 16.46 29.33 -20.62
C GLU A 392 15.38 30.43 -20.78
N VAL A 393 14.36 30.46 -19.92
CA VAL A 393 13.34 31.51 -19.91
C VAL A 393 13.62 32.48 -18.75
N PRO A 394 13.52 33.82 -18.96
CA PRO A 394 13.62 34.79 -17.88
C PRO A 394 12.58 34.56 -16.78
N PHE A 395 13.02 34.68 -15.53
CA PHE A 395 12.18 34.47 -14.36
C PHE A 395 11.25 35.67 -14.14
N ASP A 396 9.94 35.45 -14.06
CA ASP A 396 8.95 36.51 -13.79
C ASP A 396 8.72 36.64 -12.27
N PRO A 397 8.99 37.81 -11.65
CA PRO A 397 8.83 38.03 -10.22
C PRO A 397 7.43 37.79 -9.67
N ALA A 398 6.39 37.76 -10.52
CA ALA A 398 5.02 37.45 -10.09
C ALA A 398 4.89 36.05 -9.44
N VAL A 399 5.82 35.13 -9.72
CA VAL A 399 5.81 33.78 -9.16
C VAL A 399 5.99 33.74 -7.64
N TRP A 400 6.64 34.75 -7.04
CA TRP A 400 6.93 34.75 -5.61
C TRP A 400 5.66 34.74 -4.75
N GLU A 401 4.61 35.43 -5.19
CA GLU A 401 3.32 35.43 -4.49
C GLU A 401 2.61 34.08 -4.61
N ALA A 402 2.72 33.44 -5.77
CA ALA A 402 2.18 32.11 -6.01
C ALA A 402 2.92 31.04 -5.17
N LEU A 403 4.24 31.14 -5.07
CA LEU A 403 5.07 30.25 -4.24
C LEU A 403 4.81 30.43 -2.75
N ASP A 404 4.68 31.67 -2.26
CA ASP A 404 4.37 31.91 -0.85
C ASP A 404 3.03 31.28 -0.45
N ARG A 405 2.00 31.38 -1.31
CA ARG A 405 0.73 30.67 -1.13
C ARG A 405 0.89 29.15 -1.14
N LEU A 406 1.66 28.63 -2.09
CA LEU A 406 1.93 27.19 -2.18
C LEU A 406 2.62 26.69 -0.91
N PHE A 407 3.70 27.33 -0.48
CA PHE A 407 4.49 26.92 0.68
C PHE A 407 3.69 26.99 1.97
N THR A 408 2.86 28.02 2.12
CA THR A 408 1.93 28.13 3.25
C THR A 408 1.01 26.90 3.33
N ALA A 409 0.54 26.40 2.19
CA ALA A 409 -0.44 25.33 2.10
C ALA A 409 0.16 23.91 2.05
N LEU A 410 1.48 23.75 1.90
CA LEU A 410 2.13 22.44 1.94
C LEU A 410 1.94 21.79 3.32
N GLN A 411 1.80 20.47 3.33
CA GLN A 411 1.74 19.68 4.57
C GLN A 411 3.12 19.67 5.22
N ASP A 412 3.19 19.68 6.55
CA ASP A 412 4.46 19.82 7.29
C ASP A 412 5.45 18.69 6.99
N ASP A 413 4.95 17.45 6.89
CA ASP A 413 5.75 16.26 6.54
C ASP A 413 6.38 16.36 5.13
N VAL A 414 5.68 17.00 4.19
CA VAL A 414 6.18 17.25 2.84
C VAL A 414 7.14 18.44 2.83
N ARG A 415 6.81 19.51 3.57
CA ARG A 415 7.58 20.75 3.66
C ARG A 415 9.01 20.47 4.14
N GLU A 416 9.18 19.74 5.23
CA GLU A 416 10.49 19.38 5.78
C GLU A 416 11.40 18.59 4.81
N ARG A 417 10.78 17.95 3.80
CA ARG A 417 11.47 17.12 2.79
C ARG A 417 11.54 17.79 1.42
N THR A 418 10.99 18.98 1.29
CA THR A 418 10.91 19.69 0.01
C THR A 418 12.23 20.38 -0.29
N PHE A 419 12.70 20.19 -1.52
CA PHE A 419 13.90 20.80 -2.04
C PHE A 419 13.57 21.65 -3.26
N VAL A 420 13.79 22.96 -3.17
CA VAL A 420 13.38 23.91 -4.21
C VAL A 420 14.52 24.17 -5.19
N GLN A 421 14.24 24.02 -6.49
CA GLN A 421 15.16 24.28 -7.60
C GLN A 421 14.54 25.28 -8.57
N LEU A 422 15.30 26.32 -8.93
CA LEU A 422 14.91 27.28 -9.97
C LEU A 422 15.50 26.88 -11.31
N HIS A 423 14.67 27.01 -12.35
CA HIS A 423 15.02 26.81 -13.75
C HIS A 423 14.79 28.10 -14.52
N GLY A 424 15.71 28.42 -15.43
CA GLY A 424 15.69 29.64 -16.23
C GLY A 424 16.80 30.62 -15.92
N ASP A 425 16.69 31.82 -16.50
CA ASP A 425 17.66 32.90 -16.34
C ASP A 425 17.44 33.65 -15.02
N CYS A 426 17.84 33.03 -13.90
CA CYS A 426 17.70 33.61 -12.57
C CYS A 426 18.81 34.61 -12.24
N THR A 427 18.41 35.79 -11.78
CA THR A 427 19.30 36.83 -11.24
C THR A 427 19.76 36.51 -9.81
N ALA A 428 20.72 37.29 -9.30
CA ALA A 428 21.13 37.17 -7.90
C ALA A 428 20.05 37.67 -6.91
N ASP A 429 19.15 38.55 -7.35
CA ASP A 429 17.98 38.97 -6.57
C ASP A 429 16.98 37.82 -6.44
N ASP A 430 16.69 37.10 -7.54
CA ASP A 430 15.78 35.96 -7.53
C ASP A 430 16.23 34.86 -6.56
N LEU A 431 17.52 34.54 -6.55
CA LEU A 431 18.08 33.57 -5.61
C LEU A 431 18.02 34.06 -4.15
N ARG A 432 18.11 35.38 -3.91
CA ARG A 432 17.96 35.95 -2.57
C ARG A 432 16.50 35.91 -2.11
N ASP A 433 15.57 36.21 -3.00
CA ASP A 433 14.14 36.17 -2.71
C ASP A 433 13.66 34.73 -2.47
N LEU A 434 14.12 33.76 -3.28
CA LEU A 434 13.86 32.35 -3.00
C LEU A 434 14.38 31.94 -1.63
N ARG A 435 15.64 32.27 -1.29
CA ARG A 435 16.20 31.90 0.03
C ARG A 435 15.41 32.52 1.17
N ARG A 436 15.02 33.79 1.06
CA ARG A 436 14.19 34.46 2.06
C ARG A 436 12.83 33.77 2.19
N LEU A 437 12.22 33.40 1.08
CA LEU A 437 10.94 32.71 1.07
C LEU A 437 11.06 31.29 1.66
N ALA A 438 12.09 30.54 1.27
CA ALA A 438 12.34 29.19 1.77
C ALA A 438 12.61 29.18 3.28
N MET A 439 13.45 30.10 3.79
CA MET A 439 13.68 30.24 5.24
C MET A 439 12.42 30.60 6.02
N ARG A 440 11.49 31.36 5.44
CA ARG A 440 10.21 31.69 6.11
C ARG A 440 9.33 30.46 6.32
N HIS A 441 9.46 29.46 5.44
CA HIS A 441 8.63 28.27 5.39
C HIS A 441 9.42 27.00 5.74
N ASP A 442 10.61 27.12 6.34
CA ASP A 442 11.47 26.00 6.74
C ASP A 442 11.79 25.01 5.60
N LEU A 443 12.01 25.53 4.39
CA LEU A 443 12.32 24.75 3.17
C LEU A 443 13.81 24.75 2.84
N ALA A 444 14.31 23.63 2.32
CA ALA A 444 15.66 23.53 1.80
C ALA A 444 15.76 24.03 0.34
N VAL A 445 16.84 24.74 0.00
CA VAL A 445 17.09 25.28 -1.34
C VAL A 445 18.28 24.59 -1.99
N ALA A 446 18.12 24.23 -3.26
CA ALA A 446 19.15 23.60 -4.06
C ALA A 446 20.36 24.50 -4.31
N PRO A 447 21.60 23.96 -4.16
CA PRO A 447 22.74 24.51 -4.88
C PRO A 447 22.42 24.54 -6.39
N ARG A 448 22.90 25.59 -7.06
CA ARG A 448 22.87 25.65 -8.53
C ARG A 448 23.60 24.40 -9.04
N ASP A 449 23.02 23.72 -10.01
CA ASP A 449 23.53 22.47 -10.61
C ASP A 449 23.42 21.21 -9.74
N TRP A 450 22.63 21.23 -8.66
CA TRP A 450 22.24 20.00 -7.96
C TRP A 450 21.42 19.11 -8.91
N ARG A 451 22.09 18.09 -9.45
CA ARG A 451 21.46 16.92 -10.04
C ARG A 451 21.34 15.95 -8.90
N GLY A 452 20.14 15.80 -8.34
CA GLY A 452 19.89 14.92 -7.20
C GLY A 452 20.66 13.62 -7.38
N THR A 453 21.42 13.23 -6.37
CA THR A 453 22.20 12.00 -6.36
C THR A 453 21.23 10.82 -6.38
N ALA A 454 20.68 10.53 -7.56
CA ALA A 454 20.15 9.22 -7.87
C ALA A 454 21.34 8.28 -7.71
N GLY A 455 21.27 7.36 -6.75
CA GLY A 455 22.37 6.51 -6.34
C GLY A 455 23.07 5.89 -7.55
N GLU A 456 24.25 6.40 -7.88
CA GLU A 456 25.27 5.57 -8.49
C GLU A 456 25.72 4.60 -7.39
N ASP A 457 25.24 3.35 -7.46
CA ASP A 457 25.80 2.20 -6.74
C ASP A 457 27.24 1.91 -7.24
N GLY A 458 28.13 2.88 -7.05
CA GLY A 458 29.56 2.80 -7.30
C GLY A 458 30.29 2.36 -6.04
N SER A 459 31.04 1.26 -6.15
CA SER A 459 31.95 0.72 -5.12
C SER A 459 32.71 1.79 -4.32
N PRO A 460 32.99 1.55 -3.02
CA PRO A 460 33.60 2.54 -2.15
C PRO A 460 35.05 2.80 -2.57
N THR A 461 35.26 3.89 -3.29
CA THR A 461 36.57 4.54 -3.36
C THR A 461 36.38 5.98 -2.92
N GLU A 462 36.77 6.22 -1.67
CA GLU A 462 36.97 7.50 -0.98
C GLU A 462 36.67 8.78 -1.77
N ALA A 463 35.44 9.29 -1.63
CA ALA A 463 35.10 10.73 -1.50
C ALA A 463 33.57 10.89 -1.43
N GLY A 464 32.95 10.32 -0.40
CA GLY A 464 31.52 10.55 -0.09
C GLY A 464 31.38 11.57 1.04
N ALA A 465 30.68 12.67 0.78
CA ALA A 465 30.03 13.46 1.82
C ALA A 465 28.53 13.07 1.81
N PRO A 466 28.01 12.37 2.85
CA PRO A 466 26.60 12.01 2.93
C PRO A 466 25.73 13.21 3.31
N LEU A 467 24.42 13.07 3.18
CA LEU A 467 23.35 13.98 3.66
C LEU A 467 23.54 14.48 5.12
N ALA A 468 24.33 13.74 5.91
CA ALA A 468 24.80 14.12 7.23
C ALA A 468 25.55 15.47 7.28
N ASP A 469 26.04 16.01 6.16
CA ASP A 469 26.70 17.33 6.07
C ASP A 469 25.75 18.48 5.69
N VAL A 470 24.55 18.21 5.18
CA VAL A 470 23.56 19.25 4.83
C VAL A 470 22.79 19.73 6.06
N LEU A 471 22.42 18.82 6.97
CA LEU A 471 21.73 19.17 8.23
C LEU A 471 22.58 20.04 9.19
N PRO A 472 23.90 19.83 9.35
CA PRO A 472 24.78 20.74 10.08
C PRO A 472 24.94 22.11 9.42
N LEU A 473 24.86 22.21 8.09
CA LEU A 473 24.91 23.51 7.41
C LEU A 473 23.63 24.33 7.67
N VAL A 474 22.47 23.69 7.77
CA VAL A 474 21.21 24.31 8.21
C VAL A 474 21.31 24.76 9.67
N ARG A 475 21.76 23.89 10.59
CA ARG A 475 21.96 24.26 12.01
C ARG A 475 23.03 25.34 12.22
N ARG A 476 24.05 25.39 11.35
CA ARG A 476 25.12 26.40 11.40
C ARG A 476 24.65 27.73 10.83
N ALA A 477 23.78 27.72 9.82
CA ALA A 477 23.12 28.92 9.31
C ALA A 477 22.14 29.50 10.35
N GLU A 478 21.40 28.65 11.06
CA GLU A 478 20.55 29.04 12.21
C GLU A 478 21.38 29.65 13.35
N ALA A 479 22.50 29.02 13.73
CA ALA A 479 23.38 29.55 14.76
C ALA A 479 24.03 30.90 14.39
N VAL A 480 24.34 31.13 13.10
CA VAL A 480 24.88 32.41 12.61
C VAL A 480 23.78 33.47 12.53
N ALA A 481 22.56 33.11 12.14
CA ALA A 481 21.42 34.03 12.13
C ALA A 481 20.99 34.44 13.56
N GLN A 482 21.06 33.51 14.51
CA GLN A 482 20.76 33.76 15.91
C GLN A 482 21.83 34.61 16.60
N ALA A 483 23.12 34.44 16.23
CA ALA A 483 24.20 35.32 16.67
C ALA A 483 24.06 36.75 16.09
N ALA A 484 23.66 36.88 14.83
CA ALA A 484 23.43 38.18 14.19
C ALA A 484 22.20 38.94 14.75
N ALA A 485 21.18 38.21 15.23
CA ALA A 485 20.01 38.80 15.88
C ALA A 485 20.32 39.32 17.28
N LEU A 486 21.20 38.66 18.04
CA LEU A 486 21.62 39.10 19.37
C LEU A 486 22.54 40.34 19.31
N GLU A 487 23.40 40.44 18.28
CA GLU A 487 24.22 41.64 18.07
C GLU A 487 23.41 42.87 17.62
N ALA A 488 22.18 42.68 17.09
CA ALA A 488 21.27 43.77 16.73
C ALA A 488 20.52 44.35 17.94
N ASP A 489 20.17 43.52 18.93
CA ASP A 489 19.52 43.98 20.18
C ASP A 489 20.50 44.71 21.12
N GLU A 490 21.79 44.33 21.14
CA GLU A 490 22.81 45.02 21.95
C GLU A 490 23.16 46.43 21.42
N GLN A 491 22.87 46.75 20.14
CA GLN A 491 23.11 48.08 19.58
C GLN A 491 21.97 49.09 19.84
N ASP A 492 20.76 48.62 20.17
CA ASP A 492 19.63 49.50 20.49
C ASP A 492 19.53 49.85 22.00
N GLU A 493 20.19 49.09 22.89
CA GLU A 493 20.25 49.45 24.33
C GLU A 493 21.31 50.51 24.68
N GLU A 494 22.33 50.75 23.82
CA GLU A 494 23.40 51.71 24.14
C GLU A 494 23.06 53.19 23.80
N ALA A 495 21.88 53.45 23.21
CA ALA A 495 21.45 54.82 22.82
C ALA A 495 20.49 55.50 23.82
N GLY A 496 20.16 54.86 24.95
CA GLY A 496 19.04 55.25 25.81
C GLY A 496 19.36 55.72 27.23
N ALA A 497 20.46 56.45 27.47
CA ALA A 497 20.74 57.01 28.81
C ALA A 497 21.17 58.48 28.74
N PHE A 498 20.27 59.40 29.09
CA PHE A 498 20.49 60.64 29.87
C PHE A 498 19.26 61.57 29.77
N ALA A 499 18.53 61.77 30.87
CA ALA A 499 18.15 63.10 31.41
C ALA A 499 17.15 62.98 32.58
N GLU A 500 17.40 63.80 33.59
CA GLU A 500 16.85 63.85 34.94
C GLU A 500 15.43 64.44 35.06
N GLY A 501 14.81 64.27 36.26
CA GLY A 501 13.50 64.80 36.68
C GLY A 501 13.42 66.34 36.87
N PRO A 502 12.44 66.93 37.60
CA PRO A 502 11.93 66.46 38.91
C PRO A 502 10.42 66.70 39.24
N GLU A 503 10.03 66.16 40.41
CA GLU A 503 9.03 66.61 41.42
C GLU A 503 7.56 66.98 41.09
N GLY A 504 6.63 66.41 41.87
CA GLY A 504 5.33 67.05 42.15
C GLY A 504 4.16 66.17 42.61
N ALA A 505 4.13 65.84 43.90
CA ALA A 505 2.96 65.85 44.82
C ALA A 505 1.65 65.03 44.54
N GLU A 506 1.34 64.17 45.53
CA GLU A 506 0.04 64.05 46.24
C GLU A 506 -1.23 63.53 45.52
N THR A 507 -1.71 62.33 45.87
CA THR A 507 -2.83 62.06 46.84
C THR A 507 -3.60 60.75 46.55
N ALA A 508 -3.86 60.04 47.64
CA ALA A 508 -5.06 59.28 48.00
C ALA A 508 -5.48 57.99 47.23
N ASP A 509 -5.35 56.87 47.95
CA ASP A 509 -6.18 55.65 47.90
C ASP A 509 -7.70 55.94 47.83
N PRO A 510 -8.52 55.09 47.18
CA PRO A 510 -9.10 53.97 47.92
C PRO A 510 -9.42 52.67 47.14
N TYR A 511 -9.06 51.55 47.78
CA TYR A 511 -9.81 50.30 48.01
C TYR A 511 -11.16 50.07 47.28
N ALA A 512 -11.27 48.96 46.50
CA ALA A 512 -12.52 48.20 46.25
C ALA A 512 -12.26 46.88 45.47
N PRO A 513 -13.17 45.88 45.54
CA PRO A 513 -12.80 44.46 45.72
C PRO A 513 -13.02 43.55 44.51
N ALA A 514 -12.48 42.32 44.63
CA ALA A 514 -12.55 41.22 43.68
C ALA A 514 -13.98 40.75 43.33
N PRO A 515 -14.26 40.37 42.07
CA PRO A 515 -15.54 39.76 41.69
C PRO A 515 -15.54 38.24 41.91
N ALA A 516 -16.65 37.76 42.47
CA ALA A 516 -16.97 36.36 42.73
C ALA A 516 -17.45 35.63 41.45
N GLU A 517 -17.12 34.34 41.37
CA GLU A 517 -17.65 33.40 40.37
C GLU A 517 -19.17 33.16 40.54
N PRO A 518 -19.94 33.12 39.45
CA PRO A 518 -21.31 32.64 39.47
C PRO A 518 -21.42 31.11 39.29
N PRO A 519 -22.43 30.46 39.91
CA PRO A 519 -22.61 29.01 39.89
C PRO A 519 -23.27 28.51 38.60
N ALA A 520 -22.97 27.26 38.27
CA ALA A 520 -23.50 26.51 37.13
C ALA A 520 -25.01 26.23 37.25
N GLU A 521 -25.74 26.46 36.15
CA GLU A 521 -27.12 26.00 35.95
C GLU A 521 -27.23 24.99 34.78
N PRO A 522 -28.24 24.10 34.80
CA PRO A 522 -28.27 22.87 34.01
C PRO A 522 -28.90 23.04 32.62
N ALA A 523 -28.38 22.31 31.65
CA ALA A 523 -28.88 22.29 30.27
C ALA A 523 -30.19 21.48 30.14
N PRO A 524 -31.21 21.98 29.41
CA PRO A 524 -32.43 21.23 29.10
C PRO A 524 -32.31 20.41 27.80
N ALA A 525 -33.01 19.28 27.77
CA ALA A 525 -33.30 18.50 26.57
C ALA A 525 -34.42 19.15 25.73
N ARG A 526 -34.28 19.17 24.39
CA ARG A 526 -35.33 18.83 23.40
C ARG A 526 -34.94 19.06 21.92
N THR A 527 -34.95 17.95 21.16
CA THR A 527 -35.57 17.70 19.84
C THR A 527 -35.56 18.73 18.69
N ALA A 528 -35.00 18.27 17.57
CA ALA A 528 -35.54 18.22 16.19
C ALA A 528 -35.85 19.52 15.39
N PHE A 529 -35.07 19.77 14.33
CA PHE A 529 -35.45 19.72 12.89
C PHE A 529 -34.44 20.51 12.06
N GLY A 530 -33.73 19.84 11.16
CA GLY A 530 -32.85 20.48 10.18
C GLY A 530 -32.70 19.55 8.97
N ARG A 531 -33.44 19.83 7.91
CA ARG A 531 -33.43 19.12 6.63
C ARG A 531 -32.04 19.18 6.00
N THR A 532 -31.44 18.02 5.77
CA THR A 532 -30.33 17.87 4.82
C THR A 532 -30.92 17.46 3.47
N LEU A 533 -30.62 18.24 2.43
CA LEU A 533 -30.91 17.89 1.04
C LEU A 533 -29.95 16.78 0.62
N GLU A 534 -30.47 15.60 0.32
CA GLU A 534 -29.72 14.52 -0.32
C GLU A 534 -29.45 14.86 -1.80
N PRO A 535 -28.22 14.67 -2.31
CA PRO A 535 -27.98 14.65 -3.74
C PRO A 535 -28.48 13.33 -4.33
N VAL A 536 -29.49 13.43 -5.19
CA VAL A 536 -30.00 12.35 -6.04
C VAL A 536 -28.93 11.96 -7.05
N PHE A 537 -28.23 10.86 -6.82
CA PHE A 537 -27.50 10.15 -7.87
C PHE A 537 -28.46 9.25 -8.62
N THR A 538 -28.70 9.55 -9.89
CA THR A 538 -29.43 8.70 -10.83
C THR A 538 -28.48 7.64 -11.37
N PRO A 539 -28.69 6.33 -11.11
CA PRO A 539 -27.91 5.28 -11.74
C PRO A 539 -28.31 5.15 -13.21
N GLY A 540 -27.34 5.26 -14.12
CA GLY A 540 -27.53 4.90 -15.53
C GLY A 540 -27.77 3.38 -15.70
N PRO A 541 -28.47 2.96 -16.76
CA PRO A 541 -28.83 1.56 -16.95
C PRO A 541 -27.62 0.68 -17.30
N LEU A 542 -27.47 -0.42 -16.57
CA LEU A 542 -26.50 -1.48 -16.84
C LEU A 542 -26.89 -2.27 -18.11
N PRO A 543 -25.91 -2.74 -18.91
CA PRO A 543 -26.16 -3.59 -20.07
C PRO A 543 -26.62 -4.99 -19.63
N THR A 544 -27.72 -5.45 -20.23
CA THR A 544 -28.31 -6.76 -19.99
C THR A 544 -27.52 -7.84 -20.76
N GLY A 545 -26.80 -8.68 -20.02
CA GLY A 545 -26.22 -9.92 -20.54
C GLY A 545 -27.29 -11.02 -20.74
N PRO A 546 -27.05 -11.99 -21.63
CA PRO A 546 -28.05 -12.99 -21.99
C PRO A 546 -28.26 -14.00 -20.86
N ARG A 547 -29.54 -14.19 -20.50
CA ARG A 547 -30.03 -15.13 -19.50
C ARG A 547 -29.93 -16.58 -20.06
N PRO A 548 -29.42 -17.56 -19.29
CA PRO A 548 -29.44 -18.95 -19.71
C PRO A 548 -30.88 -19.51 -19.69
N ALA A 549 -31.22 -20.27 -20.72
CA ALA A 549 -32.51 -20.92 -20.90
C ALA A 549 -32.73 -22.00 -19.84
N GLY A 550 -33.89 -21.94 -19.18
CA GLY A 550 -34.36 -22.97 -18.26
C GLY A 550 -34.66 -24.28 -18.98
N HIS A 551 -34.30 -25.38 -18.33
CA HIS A 551 -34.84 -26.71 -18.57
C HIS A 551 -36.32 -26.73 -18.15
N ASP A 552 -37.21 -26.96 -19.12
CA ASP A 552 -38.56 -27.46 -18.85
C ASP A 552 -38.64 -28.92 -19.31
N ASP A 553 -38.81 -29.79 -18.31
CA ASP A 553 -39.32 -31.15 -18.46
C ASP A 553 -40.83 -31.09 -18.76
N GLY A 554 -41.28 -31.82 -19.80
CA GLY A 554 -42.71 -31.96 -20.06
C GLY A 554 -43.02 -32.61 -21.41
N GLY A 555 -42.93 -33.93 -21.46
CA GLY A 555 -43.41 -34.71 -22.60
C GLY A 555 -44.94 -34.76 -22.69
N ALA A 556 -45.47 -34.73 -23.91
CA ALA A 556 -46.48 -35.68 -24.43
C ALA A 556 -46.97 -35.25 -25.84
N ASP A 557 -46.88 -36.19 -26.78
CA ASP A 557 -47.81 -36.47 -27.88
C ASP A 557 -48.53 -35.32 -28.61
N ARG A 558 -48.18 -35.09 -29.90
CA ARG A 558 -49.02 -35.50 -31.06
C ARG A 558 -48.41 -35.12 -32.42
N ARG A 559 -48.72 -36.00 -33.37
CA ARG A 559 -48.38 -36.08 -34.81
C ARG A 559 -48.82 -34.86 -35.69
N PRO A 560 -48.34 -34.78 -36.94
CA PRO A 560 -48.19 -33.55 -37.74
C PRO A 560 -49.36 -33.26 -38.69
N ALA A 561 -49.44 -32.01 -39.16
CA ALA A 561 -50.13 -31.66 -40.40
C ALA A 561 -49.46 -30.45 -41.09
N ALA A 562 -49.39 -30.56 -42.42
CA ALA A 562 -48.77 -29.65 -43.37
C ALA A 562 -49.61 -28.37 -43.63
N ALA A 563 -48.95 -27.31 -44.11
CA ALA A 563 -49.26 -26.61 -45.38
C ALA A 563 -48.81 -25.13 -45.38
N ALA A 564 -47.89 -24.84 -46.30
CA ALA A 564 -47.86 -23.72 -47.27
C ALA A 564 -47.95 -22.22 -46.85
N PRO A 565 -47.35 -21.31 -47.66
CA PRO A 565 -47.10 -19.92 -47.32
C PRO A 565 -48.14 -18.96 -47.95
N SER A 566 -48.28 -17.77 -47.36
CA SER A 566 -48.93 -16.64 -48.01
C SER A 566 -48.10 -15.36 -47.90
N ARG A 567 -47.97 -14.77 -49.08
CA ARG A 567 -47.29 -13.54 -49.49
C ARG A 567 -48.26 -12.35 -49.31
N GLU A 568 -47.74 -11.15 -49.61
CA GLU A 568 -48.43 -9.84 -49.74
C GLU A 568 -48.55 -9.05 -48.42
N GLY A 569 -48.22 -7.76 -48.34
CA GLY A 569 -47.98 -6.74 -49.37
C GLY A 569 -48.50 -5.39 -48.85
N ARG A 570 -47.99 -4.28 -49.41
CA ARG A 570 -48.27 -2.83 -49.13
C ARG A 570 -47.51 -2.24 -47.95
N ASP A 571 -46.66 -1.23 -48.08
CA ASP A 571 -46.46 -0.15 -49.08
C ASP A 571 -47.57 0.91 -49.13
N THR A 572 -47.32 2.04 -48.45
CA THR A 572 -47.72 3.45 -48.70
C THR A 572 -46.89 4.29 -47.72
N GLY A 573 -45.94 5.13 -48.15
CA GLY A 573 -46.16 6.51 -48.61
C GLY A 573 -46.55 7.42 -47.41
N GLN A 574 -45.98 8.61 -47.14
CA GLN A 574 -45.44 9.62 -48.05
C GLN A 574 -44.96 10.84 -47.22
N SER A 575 -43.79 11.38 -47.60
CA SER A 575 -43.34 12.79 -47.61
C SER A 575 -43.34 13.70 -46.36
N GLY A 576 -42.19 14.36 -46.17
CA GLY A 576 -42.06 15.63 -45.43
C GLY A 576 -40.61 16.12 -45.39
N ILE A 577 -40.28 17.07 -46.25
CA ILE A 577 -38.94 17.60 -46.59
C ILE A 577 -38.49 18.68 -45.59
N ALA A 578 -37.21 18.67 -45.17
CA ALA A 578 -36.39 19.88 -45.00
C ALA A 578 -34.89 19.54 -44.94
N GLN A 579 -34.11 20.35 -45.62
CA GLN A 579 -32.70 20.16 -46.00
C GLN A 579 -31.74 20.69 -44.92
N HIS A 580 -30.57 20.06 -44.73
CA HIS A 580 -29.29 20.78 -44.67
C HIS A 580 -28.09 19.82 -44.85
N ALA A 581 -27.01 20.40 -45.40
CA ALA A 581 -25.82 19.81 -45.99
C ALA A 581 -25.00 18.86 -45.08
N GLY A 582 -24.39 17.84 -45.70
CA GLY A 582 -23.48 16.90 -45.05
C GLY A 582 -22.01 17.05 -45.44
N PRO A 583 -21.13 16.16 -44.97
CA PRO A 583 -19.89 15.79 -45.62
C PRO A 583 -19.92 14.36 -46.20
N ARG A 584 -19.20 14.18 -47.31
CA ARG A 584 -19.11 12.97 -48.15
C ARG A 584 -18.31 11.82 -47.48
N PRO A 585 -18.66 10.54 -47.71
CA PRO A 585 -17.75 9.42 -47.51
C PRO A 585 -16.96 9.09 -48.78
N LEU A 586 -15.68 8.73 -48.61
CA LEU A 586 -14.78 8.25 -49.65
C LEU A 586 -15.14 6.81 -50.04
N THR A 587 -15.29 6.59 -51.34
CA THR A 587 -15.46 5.30 -51.99
C THR A 587 -14.09 4.72 -52.33
N VAL A 588 -13.74 3.55 -51.78
CA VAL A 588 -12.56 2.79 -52.19
C VAL A 588 -12.99 1.82 -53.30
N ALA A 589 -12.41 2.01 -54.49
CA ALA A 589 -12.61 1.16 -55.65
C ALA A 589 -11.64 -0.04 -55.62
N TYR A 590 -12.19 -1.22 -55.88
CA TYR A 590 -11.44 -2.41 -56.27
C TYR A 590 -10.91 -2.23 -57.69
N GLY A 591 -9.60 -2.45 -57.89
CA GLY A 591 -8.94 -2.45 -59.20
C GLY A 591 -8.15 -3.74 -59.39
N ASP A 592 -8.52 -4.47 -60.44
CA ASP A 592 -7.97 -5.75 -60.88
C ASP A 592 -6.55 -5.68 -61.46
N GLN A 593 -5.87 -6.82 -61.31
CA GLN A 593 -4.81 -7.44 -62.10
C GLN A 593 -4.15 -6.68 -63.27
N GLU A 594 -2.82 -6.67 -63.26
CA GLU A 594 -2.03 -6.96 -64.46
C GLU A 594 -0.77 -7.79 -64.15
N ARG A 595 -0.52 -8.76 -65.03
CA ARG A 595 0.51 -9.81 -65.03
C ARG A 595 1.75 -9.27 -65.76
N PRO A 596 2.98 -9.75 -65.46
CA PRO A 596 3.70 -10.46 -66.52
C PRO A 596 4.53 -11.65 -66.06
N ALA A 597 5.02 -12.39 -67.05
CA ALA A 597 5.44 -13.78 -67.01
C ALA A 597 6.96 -14.02 -67.06
N ALA A 598 7.35 -15.15 -66.45
CA ALA A 598 8.30 -16.19 -66.88
C ALA A 598 9.78 -15.89 -67.25
N ALA A 599 10.69 -16.60 -66.55
CA ALA A 599 11.90 -17.34 -67.00
C ALA A 599 12.87 -17.44 -65.79
N GLN A 600 13.64 -18.49 -65.47
CA GLN A 600 13.96 -19.84 -65.93
C GLN A 600 14.75 -20.53 -64.78
N ALA A 601 14.75 -21.88 -64.73
CA ALA A 601 15.54 -22.71 -63.81
C ALA A 601 17.06 -22.74 -64.17
N PRO A 602 17.94 -23.25 -63.28
CA PRO A 602 18.42 -24.65 -63.32
C PRO A 602 18.50 -25.31 -61.92
N VAL A 603 18.22 -26.59 -61.67
CA VAL A 603 18.87 -27.89 -62.00
C VAL A 603 20.27 -28.11 -61.39
N GLY A 604 20.37 -29.13 -60.50
CA GLY A 604 21.58 -29.81 -59.96
C GLY A 604 21.57 -29.86 -58.43
N GLY A 605 21.26 -30.97 -57.72
CA GLY A 605 22.14 -32.15 -57.42
C GLY A 605 23.11 -31.77 -56.27
N GLU A 606 23.22 -32.40 -55.09
CA GLU A 606 23.26 -33.81 -54.62
C GLU A 606 22.86 -33.84 -53.11
N GLN A 607 21.99 -34.73 -52.65
CA GLN A 607 22.27 -35.98 -51.91
C GLN A 607 23.26 -35.93 -50.72
N THR A 608 22.73 -36.13 -49.51
CA THR A 608 23.11 -37.10 -48.44
C THR A 608 22.46 -36.62 -47.13
N ALA A 609 22.02 -37.39 -46.13
CA ALA A 609 21.59 -38.77 -45.97
C ALA A 609 20.74 -38.79 -44.66
N PHE A 610 19.66 -39.57 -44.64
CA PHE A 610 18.88 -39.99 -43.46
C PHE A 610 19.71 -40.98 -42.58
N PRO A 611 19.28 -41.42 -41.36
CA PRO A 611 17.89 -41.65 -40.97
C PRO A 611 17.42 -41.32 -39.54
N ALA A 612 16.10 -41.21 -39.47
CA ALA A 612 15.25 -41.33 -38.29
C ALA A 612 15.13 -42.79 -37.81
N ALA A 613 14.82 -42.98 -36.53
CA ALA A 613 14.24 -44.21 -36.01
C ALA A 613 13.05 -43.88 -35.09
N ALA A 614 11.87 -44.34 -35.52
CA ALA A 614 10.65 -44.44 -34.75
C ALA A 614 10.54 -45.84 -34.13
N ALA A 615 9.83 -45.96 -32.99
CA ALA A 615 9.08 -47.14 -32.51
C ALA A 615 8.90 -47.05 -30.97
N THR A 616 7.87 -47.55 -30.27
CA THR A 616 6.53 -48.09 -30.56
C THR A 616 5.90 -48.30 -29.17
N ALA A 617 4.59 -48.06 -29.05
CA ALA A 617 3.80 -48.39 -27.87
C ALA A 617 3.51 -49.90 -27.78
N ALA A 618 3.52 -50.47 -26.57
CA ALA A 618 2.92 -51.78 -26.31
C ALA A 618 2.21 -51.81 -24.95
N ARG A 619 0.93 -52.18 -24.99
CA ARG A 619 0.11 -52.60 -23.85
C ARG A 619 0.52 -54.02 -23.42
N SER A 620 0.50 -54.30 -22.12
CA SER A 620 0.38 -55.67 -21.61
C SER A 620 -0.44 -55.68 -20.33
N THR A 621 -1.61 -56.32 -20.42
CA THR A 621 -2.45 -56.81 -19.34
C THR A 621 -1.88 -58.11 -18.76
N GLY A 622 -2.01 -58.34 -17.45
CA GLY A 622 -2.13 -59.69 -16.90
C GLY A 622 -1.29 -60.03 -15.66
N ASP A 623 -1.96 -59.96 -14.51
CA ASP A 623 -2.10 -61.05 -13.53
C ASP A 623 -1.20 -61.16 -12.28
N GLN A 624 -1.89 -61.52 -11.18
CA GLN A 624 -1.47 -61.61 -9.78
C GLN A 624 -0.58 -62.83 -9.49
N ALA A 625 0.36 -62.71 -8.54
CA ALA A 625 0.60 -63.71 -7.50
C ALA A 625 1.55 -63.19 -6.40
N ALA A 626 1.29 -63.63 -5.18
CA ALA A 626 1.87 -63.19 -3.91
C ALA A 626 3.32 -63.61 -3.66
N ALA A 627 4.08 -62.76 -2.96
CA ALA A 627 5.13 -63.12 -1.99
C ALA A 627 5.53 -61.90 -1.12
N GLU A 628 5.20 -61.94 0.16
CA GLU A 628 5.91 -61.20 1.22
C GLU A 628 7.23 -61.96 1.61
N PRO A 629 8.04 -61.50 2.57
CA PRO A 629 8.75 -60.22 2.63
C PRO A 629 10.26 -60.42 2.93
N MET A 630 11.10 -59.46 2.55
CA MET A 630 12.46 -59.30 3.07
C MET A 630 12.68 -57.79 3.12
N GLY A 631 12.77 -57.12 4.26
CA GLY A 631 13.65 -57.45 5.38
C GLY A 631 14.93 -56.64 5.24
N ILE A 632 14.83 -55.30 5.28
CA ILE A 632 15.98 -54.42 5.54
C ILE A 632 15.56 -53.47 6.67
N ALA A 633 16.06 -53.77 7.85
CA ALA A 633 15.97 -52.93 9.03
C ALA A 633 17.20 -52.02 9.10
N GLY A 634 16.93 -50.73 9.38
CA GLY A 634 17.67 -49.97 10.38
C GLY A 634 18.74 -49.00 9.88
N ALA A 635 18.41 -47.70 9.88
CA ALA A 635 19.10 -46.70 10.70
C ALA A 635 18.35 -45.35 10.71
N LEU A 636 17.71 -45.07 11.86
CA LEU A 636 17.62 -43.78 12.56
C LEU A 636 17.84 -42.48 11.76
N VAL A 637 16.75 -41.73 11.55
CA VAL A 637 16.75 -40.26 11.71
C VAL A 637 15.64 -39.92 12.69
N ALA A 638 15.98 -39.99 13.97
CA ALA A 638 15.32 -39.27 15.04
C ALA A 638 15.85 -37.83 15.06
N ASP A 639 15.02 -36.92 15.57
CA ASP A 639 15.34 -35.53 15.94
C ASP A 639 15.54 -34.52 14.79
N LEU A 640 14.42 -34.06 14.23
CA LEU A 640 14.30 -32.66 13.81
C LEU A 640 13.84 -31.83 15.02
N PRO A 641 14.53 -30.74 15.39
CA PRO A 641 14.13 -29.94 16.54
C PRO A 641 12.87 -29.14 16.22
N VAL A 642 11.84 -29.29 17.08
CA VAL A 642 10.66 -28.41 17.20
C VAL A 642 11.09 -27.09 17.85
N ALA A 643 12.11 -26.44 17.31
CA ALA A 643 12.66 -25.21 17.83
C ALA A 643 12.90 -24.27 16.65
N LEU A 644 11.86 -23.53 16.31
CA LEU A 644 11.81 -22.19 15.70
C LEU A 644 10.36 -21.98 15.22
N ALA A 645 9.41 -22.00 16.16
CA ALA A 645 8.18 -21.25 15.94
C ALA A 645 8.56 -19.79 16.23
N PRO A 646 8.63 -18.88 15.24
CA PRO A 646 8.81 -17.47 15.53
C PRO A 646 7.65 -17.03 16.42
N THR A 647 7.97 -16.37 17.53
CA THR A 647 6.95 -15.68 18.31
C THR A 647 6.38 -14.59 17.41
N PHE A 648 5.12 -14.74 17.06
CA PHE A 648 4.42 -13.85 16.15
C PHE A 648 4.06 -12.57 16.88
N THR A 649 4.63 -11.45 16.44
CA THR A 649 4.26 -10.10 16.85
C THR A 649 3.82 -9.37 15.58
N PRO A 650 2.60 -8.79 15.53
CA PRO A 650 2.22 -7.96 14.39
C PRO A 650 3.13 -6.72 14.33
N PRO A 651 3.44 -6.20 13.12
CA PRO A 651 4.16 -4.95 13.02
C PRO A 651 3.36 -3.82 13.66
N VAL A 652 3.97 -3.12 14.61
CA VAL A 652 3.47 -1.84 15.09
C VAL A 652 4.05 -0.81 14.14
N VAL A 653 3.24 -0.27 13.23
CA VAL A 653 3.65 0.88 12.43
C VAL A 653 3.67 2.08 13.39
N PRO A 654 4.84 2.68 13.69
CA PRO A 654 4.87 3.85 14.56
C PRO A 654 4.07 5.00 13.89
N PRO A 655 3.38 5.85 14.66
CA PRO A 655 2.81 7.06 14.09
C PRO A 655 3.93 7.86 13.42
N LEU A 656 3.69 8.36 12.19
CA LEU A 656 4.61 9.27 11.51
C LEU A 656 4.97 10.39 12.49
N ALA A 657 6.25 10.47 12.86
CA ALA A 657 6.72 11.32 13.93
C ALA A 657 6.56 12.80 13.53
N GLY A 658 5.50 13.45 14.04
CA GLY A 658 5.20 14.85 13.80
C GLY A 658 4.63 15.56 15.04
N GLN A 659 5.02 15.15 16.25
CA GLN A 659 4.64 15.84 17.49
C GLN A 659 5.83 16.03 18.43
N ALA A 660 6.51 17.17 18.26
CA ALA A 660 7.29 17.76 19.35
C ALA A 660 6.31 18.40 20.36
N ALA A 661 6.12 17.76 21.51
CA ALA A 661 5.37 18.35 22.61
C ALA A 661 6.18 19.50 23.23
N TYR A 662 5.78 20.74 22.94
CA TYR A 662 6.16 21.92 23.71
C TYR A 662 5.52 21.83 25.11
N ALA A 663 6.28 21.39 26.11
CA ALA A 663 5.88 21.49 27.51
C ALA A 663 6.21 22.89 28.02
N ALA A 664 5.17 23.70 28.21
CA ALA A 664 5.24 24.97 28.93
C ALA A 664 5.62 24.72 30.40
N GLY A 665 6.60 25.47 30.89
CA GLY A 665 7.08 25.41 32.26
C GLY A 665 6.10 26.02 33.27
N GLY A 666 6.21 25.55 34.52
CA GLY A 666 5.62 26.20 35.68
C GLY A 666 5.44 25.26 36.87
N ALA A 667 6.39 25.27 37.80
CA ALA A 667 6.13 25.44 39.25
C ALA A 667 7.38 25.06 40.06
N ALA A 668 7.90 26.07 40.76
CA ALA A 668 8.91 25.95 41.79
C ALA A 668 8.38 25.20 43.01
N ALA A 669 9.17 24.28 43.55
CA ALA A 669 9.06 23.83 44.94
C ALA A 669 10.48 23.66 45.50
N GLY A 670 10.81 24.55 46.44
CA GLY A 670 12.05 24.48 47.19
C GLY A 670 12.04 23.32 48.19
N HIS A 671 13.15 22.60 48.25
CA HIS A 671 13.53 21.86 49.45
C HIS A 671 15.04 21.94 49.63
N ALA A 672 15.41 22.50 50.78
CA ALA A 672 16.79 22.70 51.21
C ALA A 672 17.50 21.35 51.45
N PRO A 673 18.80 21.22 51.16
CA PRO A 673 19.57 20.05 51.56
C PRO A 673 20.07 20.21 52.99
N ASP A 674 19.93 19.11 53.73
CA ASP A 674 20.39 18.89 55.07
C ASP A 674 21.92 18.94 55.17
N ARG A 675 22.40 19.48 56.29
CA ARG A 675 23.82 19.61 56.63
C ARG A 675 24.34 18.29 57.18
N GLU A 676 25.30 17.66 56.50
CA GLU A 676 26.24 16.73 57.15
C GLU A 676 27.63 17.37 57.27
N ARG A 677 28.07 17.53 58.52
CA ARG A 677 29.44 17.81 58.94
C ARG A 677 30.32 16.56 58.71
N PRO A 678 31.60 16.74 58.37
CA PRO A 678 32.64 15.86 58.86
C PRO A 678 33.48 16.54 59.95
N ASP A 679 33.76 15.77 61.00
CA ASP A 679 34.68 16.09 62.06
C ASP A 679 36.14 16.14 61.58
N ARG A 680 36.82 17.23 62.01
CA ARG A 680 38.19 17.30 62.56
C ARG A 680 39.43 17.11 61.66
N PRO A 681 40.60 17.63 62.07
CA PRO A 681 40.96 18.27 63.37
C PRO A 681 40.84 19.79 63.43
#